data_AF-A0A3M1M7A2-F1
#
_entry.id   AF-A0A3M1M7A2-F1
#
_cell.length_a   1.000
_cell.length_b   1.000
_cell.length_c   1.000
_cell.angle_alpha   90.00
_cell.angle_beta   90.00
_cell.angle_gamma   90.00
#
_symmetry.space_group_name_H-M   'P 1'
#
loop_
_entity.id
_entity.type
_entity.pdbx_description
1 polymer ?
#
loop_
_entity_poly.entity_id
_entity_poly.type
_entity_poly.pdbx_seq_one_letter_code
_entity_poly.pdbx_strand_id
1 'polypeptide(L)'
;MIGTSHPFYPSTPHRASPRTTRLAGRLSPGTIVVPPRVDFGAVQLSVFDSTRGTRGAPLLPLDLYLRQAVLSKHLRKGIRHHGSDASWRAPRFGKEGPMPDGLFRFYRRALFPGALFALVAGCSTPWLFRGDGEVEAPEQRREEIRGKLTSANRPVVLAEFSSPAMLTLARLQNVGLVTQLHGTGGEVAPGILRDRLLAMMRRNEVEKPNALLDHTSTALVAVKAAVPPASRKGDRIDVVITVPEAATATDLADGWLLETPLMEMQSLDGQIRESFEYMRAEGPIVTAAQVTGEDSEKAHRTGIILGGGRLRESRELGIILSSEYADALTMAAVIPAINKRFTYFDGHTYKGVATPREDSYIEVAVPERYRLDPYHFINTVLHVGFNESESDRASRMETLAKQVLDPITVRKACWQLEAIGEEAVETLALALESTDPEVRFYAAHSLAYLNDRRAIEPLVNLCRSEPAFRAMCLNGLAVMDHYEAADALQDLLHAADAEVRYGALRALRLDDDQHPETEGEQVHGVGALLEIPTTGPPLVVASLSRVPEVVIFGESPAIYVPAFHYVNRRILMAPTDDGQLRISHFEPGQEDRIAECPRDLRSVLLAIAEVGGKYGDWIQFLREAHAAGYFVEPLAINPVPTSGRVYQRGRSIGVRPAGSPFNGDSRPTVSPTLLEAEEIPTPPRLP
;
A
#
# COMPACT_ATOMS: atom_id res chain seq x y z
N MET A 1 -12.74 -47.72 24.60
CA MET A 1 -12.71 -47.69 26.08
C MET A 1 -11.39 -47.06 26.51
N ILE A 2 -11.50 -46.22 27.53
CA ILE A 2 -10.52 -45.32 28.13
C ILE A 2 -9.26 -46.05 28.62
N GLY A 3 -8.10 -45.38 28.62
CA GLY A 3 -6.90 -45.91 29.28
C GLY A 3 -5.65 -45.03 29.21
N THR A 4 -5.70 -43.86 29.82
CA THR A 4 -4.58 -43.01 30.24
C THR A 4 -3.64 -43.69 31.25
N SER A 5 -2.31 -43.47 31.17
CA SER A 5 -1.45 -43.12 32.33
C SER A 5 0.06 -43.09 32.00
N HIS A 6 0.66 -41.89 32.09
CA HIS A 6 2.05 -41.62 32.50
C HIS A 6 2.23 -41.87 34.02
N PRO A 7 3.37 -41.58 34.70
CA PRO A 7 4.78 -41.31 34.29
C PRO A 7 5.82 -42.13 35.11
N PHE A 8 7.13 -42.10 34.77
CA PHE A 8 8.22 -42.25 35.76
C PHE A 8 9.55 -41.69 35.21
N TYR A 9 10.12 -40.72 35.91
CA TYR A 9 11.55 -40.32 35.92
C TYR A 9 12.24 -41.06 37.09
N PRO A 10 13.57 -41.35 37.08
CA PRO A 10 14.54 -40.33 37.47
C PRO A 10 15.99 -40.46 36.94
N SER A 11 16.73 -39.38 37.23
CA SER A 11 18.16 -39.29 37.62
C SER A 11 19.30 -39.30 36.58
N THR A 12 20.01 -38.17 36.62
CA THR A 12 21.40 -37.88 36.20
C THR A 12 22.44 -38.83 36.84
N PRO A 13 23.66 -38.88 36.28
CA PRO A 13 24.80 -38.41 37.07
C PRO A 13 25.91 -37.66 36.28
N HIS A 14 26.79 -37.08 37.11
CA HIS A 14 27.92 -36.18 36.91
C HIS A 14 29.06 -36.57 35.94
N ARG A 15 29.56 -35.55 35.23
CA ARG A 15 30.92 -34.94 35.28
C ARG A 15 32.15 -35.89 35.36
N ALA A 16 32.97 -35.91 34.30
CA ALA A 16 34.44 -35.91 34.37
C ALA A 16 35.10 -35.67 32.99
N SER A 17 35.90 -34.61 32.87
CA SER A 17 37.10 -34.53 32.03
C SER A 17 38.31 -34.98 32.89
N PRO A 18 39.54 -35.30 32.41
CA PRO A 18 40.34 -34.51 31.45
C PRO A 18 41.40 -35.28 30.59
N ARG A 19 42.26 -34.49 29.89
CA ARG A 19 43.62 -34.76 29.32
C ARG A 19 43.71 -35.16 27.84
N THR A 20 44.06 -34.22 26.95
CA THR A 20 45.41 -33.76 26.48
C THR A 20 46.19 -34.77 25.63
N THR A 21 46.46 -34.40 24.36
CA THR A 21 47.76 -34.66 23.71
C THR A 21 48.15 -33.49 22.81
N ARG A 22 49.38 -32.99 23.00
CA ARG A 22 50.07 -31.97 22.20
C ARG A 22 50.68 -32.60 20.94
N LEU A 23 50.83 -31.81 19.88
CA LEU A 23 52.04 -31.82 19.05
C LEU A 23 52.30 -30.41 18.51
N ALA A 24 53.57 -30.02 18.52
CA ALA A 24 54.08 -28.67 18.40
C ALA A 24 55.09 -28.55 17.25
N GLY A 25 55.24 -27.32 16.73
CA GLY A 25 56.41 -26.79 16.03
C GLY A 25 56.18 -25.29 15.78
N ARG A 26 56.58 -24.37 16.68
CA ARG A 26 57.87 -23.62 16.80
C ARG A 26 58.26 -22.88 15.49
N LEU A 27 58.08 -21.54 15.40
CA LEU A 27 58.92 -20.39 15.88
C LEU A 27 59.88 -19.90 14.75
N SER A 28 60.11 -18.62 14.38
CA SER A 28 60.18 -17.31 15.09
C SER A 28 60.13 -16.09 14.09
N PRO A 29 60.53 -14.81 14.40
CA PRO A 29 59.69 -13.61 14.20
C PRO A 29 60.33 -12.44 13.40
N GLY A 30 59.62 -11.32 13.26
CA GLY A 30 60.10 -10.02 12.75
C GLY A 30 59.06 -9.41 11.80
N THR A 31 58.76 -8.12 11.73
CA THR A 31 59.38 -6.90 12.25
C THR A 31 58.32 -5.79 12.15
N ILE A 32 58.29 -4.91 13.14
CA ILE A 32 57.48 -3.68 13.19
C ILE A 32 57.90 -2.72 12.06
N VAL A 33 56.94 -2.16 11.32
CA VAL A 33 57.17 -1.00 10.45
C VAL A 33 56.04 0.03 10.65
N VAL A 34 56.41 1.15 11.28
CA VAL A 34 55.78 2.48 11.24
C VAL A 34 56.57 3.28 10.19
N PRO A 35 55.98 4.09 9.28
CA PRO A 35 55.84 5.56 9.48
C PRO A 35 54.81 6.27 8.53
N PRO A 36 54.77 7.62 8.43
CA PRO A 36 54.97 8.69 9.42
C PRO A 36 53.79 9.68 9.54
N ARG A 37 53.78 10.42 10.66
CA ARG A 37 53.19 11.77 10.78
C ARG A 37 53.99 12.80 9.98
N VAL A 38 53.32 13.75 9.36
CA VAL A 38 53.88 15.06 8.99
C VAL A 38 52.94 16.13 9.57
N ASP A 39 53.48 16.92 10.49
CA ASP A 39 52.89 18.15 11.02
C ASP A 39 53.46 19.38 10.29
N PHE A 40 52.71 20.48 10.42
CA PHE A 40 53.04 21.91 10.31
C PHE A 40 52.45 22.69 9.14
N GLY A 41 51.60 23.65 9.52
CA GLY A 41 51.09 24.74 8.68
C GLY A 41 50.13 25.65 9.43
N ALA A 42 50.57 26.24 10.54
CA ALA A 42 49.86 27.31 11.22
C ALA A 42 49.85 28.59 10.36
N VAL A 43 48.71 29.26 10.25
CA VAL A 43 48.65 30.71 10.01
C VAL A 43 47.64 31.33 10.97
N GLN A 44 48.13 32.28 11.74
CA GLN A 44 47.43 33.09 12.73
C GLN A 44 46.52 34.15 12.10
N LEU A 45 45.40 34.38 12.80
CA LEU A 45 44.77 35.66 13.16
C LEU A 45 44.81 36.84 12.18
N SER A 46 43.63 37.35 11.85
CA SER A 46 43.38 38.79 11.99
C SER A 46 42.06 39.05 12.70
N VAL A 47 42.20 39.73 13.83
CA VAL A 47 41.18 40.35 14.65
C VAL A 47 40.66 41.57 13.90
N PHE A 48 39.34 41.74 13.83
CA PHE A 48 38.75 43.08 13.72
C PHE A 48 37.61 43.18 14.73
N ASP A 49 37.91 43.91 15.80
CA ASP A 49 36.96 44.43 16.76
C ASP A 49 36.55 45.83 16.29
N SER A 50 35.25 46.09 16.14
CA SER A 50 34.73 47.44 16.35
C SER A 50 33.24 47.40 16.73
N THR A 51 33.01 48.00 17.89
CA THR A 51 31.78 48.12 18.67
C THR A 51 30.71 49.05 18.09
N ARG A 52 29.49 48.92 18.67
CA ARG A 52 28.27 49.76 18.64
C ARG A 52 27.28 49.38 17.52
N GLY A 53 26.03 49.00 17.76
CA GLY A 53 25.19 49.00 18.94
C GLY A 53 23.82 49.59 18.59
N THR A 54 22.79 48.75 18.46
CA THR A 54 21.38 49.14 18.65
C THR A 54 20.55 47.90 18.99
N ARG A 55 19.82 48.01 20.10
CA ARG A 55 18.83 47.04 20.58
C ARG A 55 17.67 46.95 19.58
N GLY A 56 17.31 45.74 19.18
CA GLY A 56 16.06 45.41 18.50
C GLY A 56 15.58 44.05 19.01
N ALA A 57 14.33 43.99 19.46
CA ALA A 57 13.69 42.85 20.13
C ALA A 57 13.73 41.54 19.31
N PRO A 58 13.65 40.36 19.95
CA PRO A 58 13.63 39.08 19.23
C PRO A 58 12.34 38.97 18.40
N LEU A 59 12.50 38.74 17.10
CA LEU A 59 11.43 38.30 16.23
C LEU A 59 11.04 36.88 16.64
N LEU A 60 9.81 36.73 17.13
CA LEU A 60 9.16 35.45 17.37
C LEU A 60 9.13 34.62 16.07
N PRO A 61 9.28 33.29 16.13
CA PRO A 61 9.24 32.42 14.96
C PRO A 61 7.87 32.48 14.26
N LEU A 62 7.92 32.46 12.92
CA LEU A 62 6.77 32.49 11.99
C LEU A 62 5.74 31.37 12.26
N ASP A 63 6.13 30.33 12.98
CA ASP A 63 5.33 29.14 13.31
C ASP A 63 4.09 29.43 14.17
N LEU A 64 4.08 30.51 14.94
CA LEU A 64 2.90 30.87 15.76
C LEU A 64 1.78 31.55 14.95
N TYR A 65 2.13 32.25 13.86
CA TYR A 65 1.17 33.04 13.08
C TYR A 65 0.37 32.17 12.09
N LEU A 66 1.00 31.14 11.50
CA LEU A 66 0.33 30.22 10.58
C LEU A 66 -0.58 29.20 11.30
N ARG A 67 -0.30 28.87 12.57
CA ARG A 67 -1.18 28.00 13.38
C ARG A 67 -2.41 28.72 13.94
N GLN A 68 -2.32 30.02 14.27
CA GLN A 68 -3.48 30.77 14.80
C GLN A 68 -4.53 31.15 13.73
N ALA A 69 -4.15 31.27 12.46
CA ALA A 69 -5.08 31.56 11.38
C ALA A 69 -6.00 30.37 11.01
N VAL A 70 -5.55 29.13 11.26
CA VAL A 70 -6.32 27.91 10.93
C VAL A 70 -7.18 27.42 12.10
N LEU A 71 -6.78 27.69 13.36
CA LEU A 71 -7.51 27.24 14.56
C LEU A 71 -8.70 28.14 14.98
N SER A 72 -8.85 29.34 14.42
CA SER A 72 -9.92 30.27 14.81
C SER A 72 -11.26 30.10 14.06
N LYS A 73 -11.38 29.11 13.16
CA LYS A 73 -12.61 28.84 12.40
C LYS A 73 -13.41 27.61 12.83
N HIS A 74 -12.93 26.80 13.78
CA HIS A 74 -13.58 25.55 14.21
C HIS A 74 -13.93 25.44 15.71
N LEU A 75 -13.81 26.53 16.48
CA LEU A 75 -14.26 26.57 17.88
C LEU A 75 -15.44 27.56 18.06
N ARG A 76 -16.62 27.20 17.51
CA ARG A 76 -17.91 27.64 18.05
C ARG A 76 -18.95 26.53 17.90
N LYS A 77 -19.54 26.13 19.03
CA LYS A 77 -20.45 24.99 19.32
C LYS A 77 -19.68 23.72 19.70
N GLY A 78 -19.67 23.23 20.93
CA GLY A 78 -20.32 23.61 22.17
C GLY A 78 -19.78 22.71 23.29
N ILE A 79 -19.77 23.20 24.53
CA ILE A 79 -19.36 22.41 25.71
C ILE A 79 -20.56 22.35 26.69
N ARG A 80 -20.70 21.16 27.31
CA ARG A 80 -21.38 20.77 28.57
C ARG A 80 -22.74 20.07 28.38
N HIS A 81 -23.11 18.96 29.05
CA HIS A 81 -22.61 18.30 30.29
C HIS A 81 -22.96 16.78 30.32
N HIS A 82 -22.32 16.06 31.26
CA HIS A 82 -22.53 14.66 31.68
C HIS A 82 -23.95 14.32 32.16
N GLY A 83 -24.31 13.02 32.12
CA GLY A 83 -25.32 12.41 32.99
C GLY A 83 -25.96 11.11 32.49
N SER A 84 -25.65 10.02 33.19
CA SER A 84 -26.20 8.65 33.25
C SER A 84 -27.71 8.38 33.01
N ASP A 85 -27.99 7.15 32.57
CA ASP A 85 -29.15 6.25 32.81
C ASP A 85 -30.60 6.73 32.61
N ALA A 86 -31.34 6.05 31.71
CA ALA A 86 -32.61 5.34 31.99
C ALA A 86 -33.50 5.12 30.74
N SER A 87 -33.81 3.83 30.51
CA SER A 87 -35.06 3.21 30.02
C SER A 87 -36.13 3.98 29.20
N TRP A 88 -36.53 3.33 28.08
CA TRP A 88 -37.89 3.12 27.56
C TRP A 88 -38.91 4.29 27.48
N ARG A 89 -39.30 4.66 26.24
CA ARG A 89 -40.66 4.51 25.63
C ARG A 89 -40.84 5.42 24.39
N ALA A 90 -41.42 4.86 23.33
CA ALA A 90 -41.90 5.59 22.17
C ALA A 90 -43.17 6.42 22.48
N PRO A 91 -43.43 7.50 21.72
CA PRO A 91 -44.81 7.73 21.29
C PRO A 91 -45.03 8.20 19.84
N ARG A 92 -46.19 7.72 19.39
CA ARG A 92 -47.06 7.90 18.22
C ARG A 92 -47.19 9.29 17.56
N PHE A 93 -47.54 9.20 16.27
CA PHE A 93 -48.06 10.20 15.34
C PHE A 93 -49.22 11.10 15.86
N GLY A 94 -49.26 12.33 15.35
CA GLY A 94 -50.39 13.27 15.39
C GLY A 94 -50.22 14.40 14.35
N LYS A 95 -51.33 14.84 13.77
CA LYS A 95 -51.51 15.49 12.44
C LYS A 95 -51.60 17.03 12.44
N GLU A 96 -51.31 17.60 11.26
CA GLU A 96 -51.97 18.75 10.56
C GLU A 96 -51.68 20.24 10.92
N GLY A 97 -50.84 20.88 10.08
CA GLY A 97 -51.07 22.13 9.28
C GLY A 97 -50.99 23.54 9.91
N PRO A 98 -50.86 24.65 9.12
CA PRO A 98 -50.29 24.83 7.76
C PRO A 98 -49.10 25.85 7.70
N MET A 99 -48.30 25.79 6.62
CA MET A 99 -47.24 26.75 6.29
C MET A 99 -47.81 28.07 5.71
N PRO A 100 -47.15 29.23 5.95
CA PRO A 100 -47.36 30.43 5.14
C PRO A 100 -46.49 30.41 3.87
N ASP A 101 -47.15 30.64 2.74
CA ASP A 101 -46.57 30.86 1.42
C ASP A 101 -45.67 32.10 1.37
N GLY A 102 -44.48 31.96 0.78
CA GLY A 102 -43.67 33.13 0.44
C GLY A 102 -42.19 32.91 0.13
N LEU A 103 -41.81 31.97 -0.75
CA LEU A 103 -40.56 32.06 -1.54
C LEU A 103 -40.49 31.01 -2.68
N PHE A 104 -41.53 30.99 -3.52
CA PHE A 104 -41.49 30.29 -4.81
C PHE A 104 -40.97 31.23 -5.90
N ARG A 105 -39.66 31.20 -6.13
CA ARG A 105 -39.00 31.38 -7.45
C ARG A 105 -37.48 31.24 -7.28
N PHE A 106 -36.86 30.42 -8.14
CA PHE A 106 -35.45 30.02 -8.19
C PHE A 106 -35.01 28.80 -7.36
N TYR A 107 -35.61 27.64 -7.61
CA TYR A 107 -34.89 26.35 -7.52
C TYR A 107 -35.47 25.35 -8.53
N ARG A 108 -35.01 25.44 -9.78
CA ARG A 108 -35.19 24.37 -10.77
C ARG A 108 -34.03 24.41 -11.77
N ARG A 109 -32.85 23.94 -11.33
CA ARG A 109 -31.70 23.43 -12.11
C ARG A 109 -30.51 23.28 -11.16
N ALA A 110 -30.36 22.10 -10.58
CA ALA A 110 -29.09 21.60 -10.08
C ALA A 110 -29.03 20.12 -10.48
N LEU A 111 -28.72 19.91 -11.77
CA LEU A 111 -28.26 18.63 -12.28
C LEU A 111 -26.90 18.37 -11.66
N PHE A 112 -26.76 17.20 -11.02
CA PHE A 112 -25.48 16.57 -10.76
C PHE A 112 -24.66 16.49 -12.05
N PRO A 113 -23.36 16.87 -12.05
CA PRO A 113 -22.43 16.36 -13.04
C PRO A 113 -21.47 15.39 -12.34
N GLY A 114 -21.84 14.11 -12.35
CA GLY A 114 -20.87 13.02 -12.37
C GLY A 114 -20.71 12.60 -13.82
N ALA A 115 -19.65 13.06 -14.49
CA ALA A 115 -19.19 12.54 -15.78
C ALA A 115 -17.91 13.27 -16.21
N LEU A 116 -16.77 12.58 -16.20
CA LEU A 116 -15.75 12.77 -17.22
C LEU A 116 -14.88 11.50 -17.35
N PHE A 117 -15.38 10.52 -18.11
CA PHE A 117 -14.54 9.50 -18.73
C PHE A 117 -15.10 9.20 -20.12
N ALA A 118 -14.62 9.95 -21.11
CA ALA A 118 -14.67 9.58 -22.52
C ALA A 118 -13.73 10.51 -23.30
N LEU A 119 -12.48 10.09 -23.50
CA LEU A 119 -11.68 10.57 -24.64
C LEU A 119 -11.01 9.37 -25.28
N VAL A 120 -11.84 8.58 -25.96
CA VAL A 120 -11.40 7.91 -27.18
C VAL A 120 -10.99 9.00 -28.15
N ALA A 121 -9.80 8.87 -28.73
CA ALA A 121 -9.28 9.73 -29.76
C ALA A 121 -10.35 10.02 -30.82
N GLY A 122 -10.81 11.27 -30.86
CA GLY A 122 -11.52 11.80 -32.00
C GLY A 122 -10.53 11.98 -33.13
N CYS A 123 -10.45 11.00 -34.03
CA CYS A 123 -10.15 11.34 -35.42
C CYS A 123 -11.31 12.21 -35.91
N SER A 124 -11.08 13.51 -35.95
CA SER A 124 -11.91 14.45 -36.68
C SER A 124 -11.80 14.14 -38.18
N THR A 125 -12.65 13.24 -38.69
CA THR A 125 -12.97 13.22 -40.12
C THR A 125 -13.95 14.35 -40.41
N PRO A 126 -13.62 15.29 -41.32
CA PRO A 126 -14.48 16.40 -41.68
C PRO A 126 -15.79 15.93 -42.29
N TRP A 127 -16.86 16.60 -41.88
CA TRP A 127 -18.25 16.42 -42.26
C TRP A 127 -18.53 16.86 -43.73
N LEU A 128 -17.69 16.45 -44.69
CA LEU A 128 -17.78 16.89 -46.10
C LEU A 128 -17.49 15.80 -47.15
N PHE A 129 -17.21 14.56 -46.76
CA PHE A 129 -17.18 13.42 -47.68
C PHE A 129 -17.91 12.21 -47.08
N ARG A 130 -19.24 12.28 -47.03
CA ARG A 130 -20.08 11.10 -46.87
C ARG A 130 -20.29 10.52 -48.26
N GLY A 131 -19.41 9.60 -48.66
CA GLY A 131 -19.72 8.67 -49.74
C GLY A 131 -20.92 7.81 -49.33
N ASP A 132 -21.75 7.44 -50.30
CA ASP A 132 -22.99 6.66 -50.17
C ASP A 132 -22.73 5.23 -49.65
N GLY A 133 -22.32 5.11 -48.38
CA GLY A 133 -22.40 3.86 -47.62
C GLY A 133 -23.75 3.81 -46.92
N GLU A 134 -24.56 2.79 -47.21
CA GLU A 134 -25.83 2.51 -46.56
C GLU A 134 -25.67 2.59 -45.04
N VAL A 135 -26.31 3.58 -44.42
CA VAL A 135 -26.45 3.62 -42.96
C VAL A 135 -27.48 2.56 -42.62
N GLU A 136 -27.04 1.38 -42.17
CA GLU A 136 -27.93 0.33 -41.64
C GLU A 136 -28.95 0.95 -40.69
N ALA A 137 -30.23 0.67 -40.92
CA ALA A 137 -31.27 1.23 -40.09
C ALA A 137 -31.08 0.72 -38.65
N PRO A 138 -31.21 1.56 -37.61
CA PRO A 138 -31.05 1.15 -36.21
C PRO A 138 -31.87 -0.09 -35.81
N GLU A 139 -33.00 -0.32 -36.48
CA GLU A 139 -33.85 -1.49 -36.31
C GLU A 139 -33.24 -2.78 -36.89
N GLN A 140 -32.57 -2.72 -38.04
CA GLN A 140 -31.89 -3.88 -38.65
C GLN A 140 -30.77 -4.37 -37.74
N ARG A 141 -29.92 -3.45 -37.26
CA ARG A 141 -28.84 -3.77 -36.31
C ARG A 141 -29.37 -4.42 -35.03
N ARG A 142 -30.49 -3.96 -34.49
CA ARG A 142 -31.12 -4.56 -33.31
C ARG A 142 -31.66 -5.97 -33.55
N GLU A 143 -32.24 -6.21 -34.72
CA GLU A 143 -32.73 -7.54 -35.10
C GLU A 143 -31.58 -8.53 -35.30
N GLU A 144 -30.46 -8.08 -35.89
CA GLU A 144 -29.25 -8.88 -35.99
C GLU A 144 -28.67 -9.27 -34.63
N ILE A 145 -28.56 -8.30 -33.71
CA ILE A 145 -28.09 -8.56 -32.34
C ILE A 145 -29.02 -9.53 -31.62
N ARG A 146 -30.35 -9.35 -31.75
CA ARG A 146 -31.34 -10.29 -31.23
C ARG A 146 -31.14 -11.70 -31.80
N GLY A 147 -30.91 -11.81 -33.10
CA GLY A 147 -30.59 -13.07 -33.78
C GLY A 147 -29.34 -13.73 -33.20
N LYS A 148 -28.25 -12.98 -33.00
CA LYS A 148 -27.01 -13.49 -32.39
C LYS A 148 -27.24 -14.00 -30.96
N LEU A 149 -27.97 -13.25 -30.14
CA LEU A 149 -28.25 -13.58 -28.74
C LEU A 149 -29.21 -14.77 -28.56
N THR A 150 -29.95 -15.15 -29.60
CA THR A 150 -30.92 -16.27 -29.57
C THR A 150 -30.48 -17.48 -30.39
N SER A 151 -29.39 -17.36 -31.15
CA SER A 151 -28.84 -18.43 -31.99
C SER A 151 -28.32 -19.62 -31.18
N ALA A 152 -28.19 -20.79 -31.82
CA ALA A 152 -27.62 -21.98 -31.19
C ALA A 152 -26.14 -21.78 -30.76
N ASN A 153 -25.40 -20.92 -31.47
CA ASN A 153 -24.01 -20.55 -31.15
C ASN A 153 -23.94 -19.19 -30.45
N ARG A 154 -24.98 -18.81 -29.70
CA ARG A 154 -24.97 -17.57 -28.93
C ARG A 154 -23.84 -17.59 -27.90
N PRO A 155 -23.28 -16.43 -27.55
CA PRO A 155 -22.37 -16.35 -26.42
C PRO A 155 -23.05 -16.78 -25.12
N VAL A 156 -22.34 -17.55 -24.30
CA VAL A 156 -22.84 -18.07 -23.02
C VAL A 156 -22.39 -17.19 -21.86
N VAL A 157 -21.16 -16.70 -21.91
CA VAL A 157 -20.56 -15.82 -20.90
C VAL A 157 -20.12 -14.49 -21.51
N LEU A 158 -20.04 -13.43 -20.69
CA LEU A 158 -19.66 -12.09 -21.14
C LEU A 158 -18.24 -12.05 -21.71
N ALA A 159 -17.33 -12.87 -21.19
CA ALA A 159 -15.93 -12.94 -21.60
C ALA A 159 -15.73 -13.24 -23.09
N GLU A 160 -16.76 -13.77 -23.78
CA GLU A 160 -16.72 -14.07 -25.21
C GLU A 160 -16.79 -12.83 -26.10
N PHE A 161 -17.36 -11.72 -25.60
CA PHE A 161 -17.60 -10.50 -26.40
C PHE A 161 -17.34 -9.20 -25.64
N SER A 162 -16.71 -9.27 -24.47
CA SER A 162 -16.40 -8.11 -23.65
C SER A 162 -15.02 -8.22 -23.02
N SER A 163 -14.51 -7.08 -22.55
CA SER A 163 -13.19 -6.98 -21.92
C SER A 163 -13.29 -6.15 -20.63
N PRO A 164 -12.46 -6.45 -19.62
CA PRO A 164 -12.43 -5.66 -18.40
C PRO A 164 -11.81 -4.29 -18.66
N ALA A 165 -12.32 -3.29 -17.96
CA ALA A 165 -11.85 -1.92 -17.99
C ALA A 165 -11.51 -1.42 -16.58
N MET A 166 -10.77 -0.32 -16.50
CA MET A 166 -10.34 0.29 -15.23
C MET A 166 -9.50 -0.61 -14.32
N LEU A 167 -8.83 -1.61 -14.90
CA LEU A 167 -7.92 -2.52 -14.18
C LEU A 167 -6.47 -2.02 -14.05
N THR A 168 -6.10 -0.94 -14.71
CA THR A 168 -4.73 -0.39 -14.63
C THR A 168 -4.55 0.48 -13.39
N LEU A 169 -3.33 0.83 -13.01
CA LEU A 169 -3.10 1.85 -11.97
C LEU A 169 -3.46 3.23 -12.53
N ALA A 170 -4.31 3.98 -11.82
CA ALA A 170 -4.54 5.39 -12.14
C ALA A 170 -3.31 6.21 -11.69
N ARG A 171 -2.77 7.01 -12.60
CA ARG A 171 -1.56 7.81 -12.36
C ARG A 171 -1.99 9.23 -11.99
N LEU A 172 -1.90 9.54 -10.71
CA LEU A 172 -2.19 10.89 -10.21
C LEU A 172 -0.89 11.66 -10.00
N GLN A 173 -0.88 12.93 -10.39
CA GLN A 173 0.31 13.75 -10.24
C GLN A 173 -0.02 15.24 -10.06
N ASN A 174 0.90 15.97 -9.45
CA ASN A 174 0.92 17.43 -9.37
C ASN A 174 2.32 17.92 -8.92
N VAL A 175 2.45 19.22 -8.65
CA VAL A 175 3.61 19.83 -7.98
C VAL A 175 3.25 20.17 -6.54
N GLY A 176 4.21 19.98 -5.63
CA GLY A 176 4.05 20.24 -4.20
C GLY A 176 5.21 21.06 -3.64
N LEU A 177 5.01 21.60 -2.44
CA LEU A 177 6.03 22.30 -1.66
C LEU A 177 6.40 21.46 -0.44
N VAL A 178 7.67 21.09 -0.34
CA VAL A 178 8.26 20.51 0.86
C VAL A 178 8.76 21.63 1.75
N THR A 179 8.57 21.46 3.05
CA THR A 179 9.00 22.39 4.11
C THR A 179 9.81 21.66 5.17
N GLN A 180 10.29 22.38 6.19
CA GLN A 180 11.09 21.84 7.31
C GLN A 180 12.46 21.32 6.88
N LEU A 181 12.94 21.71 5.69
CA LEU A 181 14.29 21.36 5.27
C LEU A 181 15.32 22.17 6.04
N HIS A 182 16.44 21.54 6.33
CA HIS A 182 17.47 22.08 7.21
C HIS A 182 18.64 22.66 6.42
N GLY A 183 18.34 23.62 5.54
CA GLY A 183 19.32 24.22 4.64
C GLY A 183 19.63 23.39 3.39
N THR A 184 18.87 22.32 3.15
CA THR A 184 18.99 21.41 2.00
C THR A 184 17.96 21.69 0.90
N GLY A 185 17.05 22.64 1.14
CA GLY A 185 16.18 23.21 0.11
C GLY A 185 16.94 24.14 -0.83
N GLY A 186 16.23 24.82 -1.73
CA GLY A 186 16.90 25.74 -2.64
C GLY A 186 16.03 26.38 -3.71
N GLU A 187 16.68 27.18 -4.54
CA GLU A 187 16.10 27.92 -5.65
C GLU A 187 15.53 27.02 -6.74
N VAL A 188 14.50 27.51 -7.42
CA VAL A 188 13.87 26.82 -8.56
C VAL A 188 13.95 27.70 -9.81
N ALA A 189 14.54 27.17 -10.88
CA ALA A 189 14.61 27.86 -12.16
C ALA A 189 13.20 28.17 -12.72
N PRO A 190 13.04 29.27 -13.49
CA PRO A 190 11.79 29.56 -14.17
C PRO A 190 11.32 28.41 -15.07
N GLY A 191 10.03 28.07 -15.02
CA GLY A 191 9.47 26.98 -15.81
C GLY A 191 8.06 26.59 -15.38
N ILE A 192 7.46 25.66 -16.13
CA ILE A 192 6.04 25.26 -15.99
C ILE A 192 5.73 24.79 -14.56
N LEU A 193 6.61 23.99 -13.94
CA LEU A 193 6.40 23.45 -12.60
C LEU A 193 6.42 24.57 -11.53
N ARG A 194 7.33 25.53 -11.67
CA ARG A 194 7.45 26.70 -10.79
C ARG A 194 6.20 27.58 -10.90
N ASP A 195 5.80 27.91 -12.12
CA ASP A 195 4.62 28.77 -12.37
C ASP A 195 3.35 28.14 -11.82
N ARG A 196 3.21 26.82 -11.98
CA ARG A 196 2.11 26.04 -11.43
C ARG A 196 2.06 26.11 -9.91
N LEU A 197 3.19 25.89 -9.23
CA LEU A 197 3.23 25.96 -7.77
C LEU A 197 2.99 27.39 -7.26
N LEU A 198 3.56 28.41 -7.90
CA LEU A 198 3.30 29.81 -7.57
C LEU A 198 1.82 30.18 -7.74
N ALA A 199 1.14 29.67 -8.78
CA ALA A 199 -0.29 29.88 -8.97
C ALA A 199 -1.10 29.23 -7.82
N MET A 200 -0.72 28.03 -7.37
CA MET A 200 -1.33 27.38 -6.21
C MET A 200 -1.09 28.17 -4.91
N MET A 201 0.14 28.65 -4.68
CA MET A 201 0.50 29.46 -3.51
C MET A 201 -0.29 30.77 -3.46
N ARG A 202 -0.42 31.47 -4.60
CA ARG A 202 -1.23 32.70 -4.70
C ARG A 202 -2.71 32.44 -4.45
N ARG A 203 -3.25 31.33 -4.96
CA ARG A 203 -4.63 30.92 -4.72
C ARG A 203 -4.91 30.66 -3.24
N ASN A 204 -3.90 30.16 -2.52
CA ASN A 204 -3.95 29.94 -1.07
C ASN A 204 -3.44 31.15 -0.25
N GLU A 205 -3.35 32.34 -0.86
CA GLU A 205 -3.01 33.60 -0.19
C GLU A 205 -1.65 33.57 0.55
N VAL A 206 -0.69 32.76 0.08
CA VAL A 206 0.65 32.67 0.67
C VAL A 206 1.38 34.00 0.50
N GLU A 207 1.90 34.55 1.60
CA GLU A 207 2.71 35.76 1.58
C GLU A 207 4.06 35.53 0.90
N LYS A 208 4.46 36.47 0.02
CA LYS A 208 5.75 36.46 -0.69
C LYS A 208 6.13 35.09 -1.29
N PRO A 209 5.28 34.53 -2.18
CA PRO A 209 5.41 33.14 -2.61
C PRO A 209 6.73 32.82 -3.32
N ASN A 210 7.30 33.79 -4.06
CA ASN A 210 8.62 33.59 -4.68
C ASN A 210 9.74 33.42 -3.64
N ALA A 211 9.77 34.29 -2.62
CA ALA A 211 10.79 34.26 -1.60
C ALA A 211 10.69 32.99 -0.74
N LEU A 212 9.47 32.53 -0.46
CA LEU A 212 9.25 31.28 0.23
C LEU A 212 9.68 30.09 -0.62
N LEU A 213 9.34 30.07 -1.92
CA LEU A 213 9.67 28.97 -2.82
C LEU A 213 11.17 28.75 -3.01
N ASP A 214 11.95 29.84 -3.01
CA ASP A 214 13.40 29.81 -3.20
C ASP A 214 14.19 29.70 -1.88
N HIS A 215 13.51 29.51 -0.75
CA HIS A 215 14.16 29.43 0.55
C HIS A 215 14.88 28.09 0.75
N THR A 216 16.01 28.08 1.46
CA THR A 216 16.79 26.85 1.75
C THR A 216 16.10 25.89 2.71
N SER A 217 14.95 26.27 3.28
CA SER A 217 14.10 25.41 4.11
C SER A 217 12.93 24.80 3.36
N THR A 218 12.86 25.02 2.05
CA THR A 218 11.77 24.55 1.20
C THR A 218 12.29 23.98 -0.11
N ALA A 219 11.51 23.07 -0.72
CA ALA A 219 11.81 22.54 -2.03
C ALA A 219 10.54 22.36 -2.86
N LEU A 220 10.63 22.67 -4.16
CA LEU A 220 9.63 22.23 -5.13
C LEU A 220 9.85 20.76 -5.45
N VAL A 221 8.77 19.98 -5.41
CA VAL A 221 8.80 18.55 -5.77
C VAL A 221 7.70 18.22 -6.78
N ALA A 222 8.00 17.28 -7.67
CA ALA A 222 6.99 16.56 -8.42
C ALA A 222 6.39 15.48 -7.52
N VAL A 223 5.07 15.45 -7.39
CA VAL A 223 4.34 14.52 -6.51
C VAL A 223 3.55 13.57 -7.39
N LYS A 224 3.74 12.26 -7.21
CA LYS A 224 3.11 11.19 -8.00
C LYS A 224 2.51 10.13 -7.08
N ALA A 225 1.39 9.57 -7.49
CA ALA A 225 0.78 8.42 -6.82
C ALA A 225 0.20 7.45 -7.84
N ALA A 226 0.31 6.16 -7.52
CA ALA A 226 -0.29 5.09 -8.28
C ALA A 226 -1.49 4.54 -7.50
N VAL A 227 -2.69 4.77 -8.01
CA VAL A 227 -3.94 4.38 -7.34
C VAL A 227 -4.41 3.03 -7.89
N PRO A 228 -4.53 1.99 -7.04
CA PRO A 228 -5.03 0.67 -7.43
C PRO A 228 -6.45 0.71 -8.03
N PRO A 229 -6.81 -0.26 -8.89
CA PRO A 229 -8.21 -0.48 -9.26
C PRO A 229 -9.06 -0.80 -8.03
N ALA A 230 -10.35 -0.48 -8.07
CA ALA A 230 -11.29 -0.68 -6.95
C ALA A 230 -10.95 0.08 -5.65
N SER A 231 -10.03 1.06 -5.69
CA SER A 231 -9.74 1.90 -4.51
C SER A 231 -10.96 2.75 -4.17
N ARG A 232 -11.24 2.89 -2.88
CA ARG A 232 -12.42 3.61 -2.40
C ARG A 232 -12.07 5.00 -1.89
N LYS A 233 -13.09 5.85 -1.86
CA LYS A 233 -13.01 7.13 -1.17
C LYS A 233 -12.53 6.94 0.27
N GLY A 234 -11.49 7.68 0.64
CA GLY A 234 -10.88 7.64 1.96
C GLY A 234 -9.68 6.70 2.07
N ASP A 235 -9.44 5.81 1.10
CA ASP A 235 -8.29 4.92 1.09
C ASP A 235 -6.98 5.72 1.14
N ARG A 236 -6.01 5.16 1.87
CA ARG A 236 -4.65 5.70 1.99
C ARG A 236 -3.72 5.10 0.94
N ILE A 237 -3.00 5.96 0.22
CA ILE A 237 -2.11 5.61 -0.87
C ILE A 237 -0.73 6.20 -0.58
N ASP A 238 0.31 5.41 -0.84
CA ASP A 238 1.69 5.87 -0.76
C ASP A 238 1.98 6.87 -1.90
N VAL A 239 2.72 7.92 -1.57
CA VAL A 239 3.00 9.02 -2.51
C VAL A 239 4.50 9.10 -2.73
N VAL A 240 4.90 9.19 -3.99
CA VAL A 240 6.30 9.38 -4.39
C VAL A 240 6.53 10.86 -4.67
N ILE A 241 7.66 11.35 -4.19
CA ILE A 241 8.12 12.69 -4.50
C ILE A 241 9.52 12.66 -5.09
N THR A 242 9.77 13.58 -6.01
CA THR A 242 11.07 13.74 -6.66
C THR A 242 11.35 15.22 -6.85
N VAL A 243 12.55 15.68 -6.50
CA VAL A 243 13.01 17.03 -6.86
C VAL A 243 13.29 17.06 -8.36
N PRO A 244 12.62 17.92 -9.14
CA PRO A 244 12.91 18.03 -10.57
C PRO A 244 14.28 18.69 -10.80
N GLU A 245 14.88 18.43 -11.97
CA GLU A 245 16.20 19.00 -12.35
C GLU A 245 16.25 20.53 -12.27
N ALA A 246 15.11 21.20 -12.47
CA ALA A 246 15.00 22.65 -12.38
C ALA A 246 15.14 23.23 -10.95
N ALA A 247 15.10 22.40 -9.90
CA ALA A 247 15.22 22.83 -8.51
C ALA A 247 16.56 22.40 -7.90
N THR A 248 17.16 23.25 -7.08
CA THR A 248 18.52 23.05 -6.52
C THR A 248 18.56 22.34 -5.18
N ALA A 249 17.40 21.94 -4.63
CA ALA A 249 17.32 21.20 -3.37
C ALA A 249 18.11 19.89 -3.45
N THR A 250 18.95 19.65 -2.45
CA THR A 250 19.95 18.57 -2.42
C THR A 250 19.50 17.36 -1.63
N ASP A 251 18.66 17.54 -0.61
CA ASP A 251 18.20 16.47 0.27
C ASP A 251 16.82 16.78 0.83
N LEU A 252 15.92 15.80 0.75
CA LEU A 252 14.55 15.86 1.23
C LEU A 252 14.34 15.24 2.62
N ALA A 253 15.40 14.71 3.25
CA ALA A 253 15.34 14.15 4.60
C ALA A 253 14.76 15.16 5.61
N ASP A 254 14.01 14.66 6.58
CA ASP A 254 13.26 15.43 7.59
C ASP A 254 12.16 16.35 7.04
N GLY A 255 12.00 16.41 5.71
CA GLY A 255 11.04 17.27 5.07
C GLY A 255 9.59 16.84 5.29
N TRP A 256 8.69 17.82 5.20
CA TRP A 256 7.24 17.62 5.23
C TRP A 256 6.60 18.15 3.95
N LEU A 257 5.85 17.30 3.24
CA LEU A 257 5.03 17.72 2.10
C LEU A 257 3.75 18.40 2.61
N LEU A 258 3.55 19.66 2.21
CA LEU A 258 2.27 20.36 2.43
C LEU A 258 1.15 19.76 1.58
N GLU A 259 -0.10 19.88 2.06
CA GLU A 259 -1.29 19.37 1.37
C GLU A 259 -1.28 19.73 -0.13
N THR A 260 -1.14 18.70 -0.95
CA THR A 260 -1.00 18.80 -2.40
C THR A 260 -2.11 18.01 -3.07
N PRO A 261 -3.04 18.66 -3.81
CA PRO A 261 -4.08 17.95 -4.55
C PRO A 261 -3.45 17.22 -5.74
N LEU A 262 -3.75 15.93 -5.93
CA LEU A 262 -3.33 15.16 -7.10
C LEU A 262 -4.53 14.88 -8.02
N MET A 263 -4.24 14.90 -9.31
CA MET A 263 -5.20 14.77 -10.40
C MET A 263 -4.60 13.94 -11.54
N GLU A 264 -5.45 13.41 -12.42
CA GLU A 264 -4.98 12.84 -13.68
C GLU A 264 -4.60 13.97 -14.64
N MET A 265 -3.48 13.78 -15.32
CA MET A 265 -3.00 14.70 -16.35
C MET A 265 -2.80 13.93 -17.63
N GLN A 266 -3.42 14.41 -18.71
CA GLN A 266 -3.21 13.86 -20.04
C GLN A 266 -2.71 14.95 -20.98
N SER A 267 -1.65 14.65 -21.72
CA SER A 267 -1.20 15.51 -22.81
C SER A 267 -1.96 15.12 -24.07
N LEU A 268 -2.90 15.97 -24.50
CA LEU A 268 -3.68 15.81 -25.72
C LEU A 268 -3.35 16.99 -26.64
N ASP A 269 -2.86 16.71 -27.85
CA ASP A 269 -2.51 17.73 -28.86
C ASP A 269 -1.53 18.81 -28.34
N GLY A 270 -0.58 18.42 -27.48
CA GLY A 270 0.38 19.34 -26.87
C GLY A 270 -0.18 20.20 -25.74
N GLN A 271 -1.46 20.03 -25.37
CA GLN A 271 -2.07 20.67 -24.21
C GLN A 271 -2.25 19.67 -23.07
N ILE A 272 -1.87 20.06 -21.86
CA ILE A 272 -2.13 19.27 -20.66
C ILE A 272 -3.57 19.52 -20.24
N ARG A 273 -4.40 18.47 -20.31
CA ARG A 273 -5.74 18.44 -19.71
C ARG A 273 -5.64 17.86 -18.32
N GLU A 274 -6.28 18.57 -17.39
CA GLU A 274 -6.37 18.19 -15.99
C GLU A 274 -7.76 17.64 -15.71
N SER A 275 -7.82 16.53 -14.99
CA SER A 275 -9.08 16.06 -14.42
C SER A 275 -9.46 16.87 -13.17
N PHE A 276 -10.58 16.49 -12.55
CA PHE A 276 -10.87 16.91 -11.18
C PHE A 276 -9.84 16.35 -10.18
N GLU A 277 -9.77 16.96 -9.00
CA GLU A 277 -8.99 16.47 -7.87
C GLU A 277 -9.50 15.09 -7.44
N TYR A 278 -8.64 14.07 -7.51
CA TYR A 278 -8.96 12.70 -7.11
C TYR A 278 -8.40 12.33 -5.74
N MET A 279 -7.32 12.99 -5.31
CA MET A 279 -6.61 12.66 -4.08
C MET A 279 -5.95 13.90 -3.48
N ARG A 280 -5.69 13.92 -2.17
CA ARG A 280 -4.77 14.88 -1.54
C ARG A 280 -3.62 14.14 -0.90
N ALA A 281 -2.41 14.67 -1.04
CA ALA A 281 -1.19 14.12 -0.46
C ALA A 281 -0.57 15.09 0.54
N GLU A 282 -0.22 14.60 1.72
CA GLU A 282 0.55 15.33 2.74
C GLU A 282 1.33 14.36 3.62
N GLY A 283 2.37 14.82 4.30
CA GLY A 283 3.03 14.04 5.34
C GLY A 283 4.56 14.11 5.35
N PRO A 284 5.18 13.38 6.30
CA PRO A 284 6.62 13.32 6.43
C PRO A 284 7.25 12.48 5.33
N ILE A 285 8.47 12.82 4.96
CA ILE A 285 9.20 12.18 3.86
C ILE A 285 10.17 11.14 4.43
N VAL A 286 10.23 9.99 3.77
CA VAL A 286 11.30 9.00 3.91
C VAL A 286 12.07 8.97 2.60
N THR A 287 13.35 9.35 2.61
CA THR A 287 14.13 9.42 1.36
C THR A 287 14.59 8.04 0.91
N ALA A 288 14.88 7.90 -0.38
CA ALA A 288 15.53 6.69 -0.90
C ALA A 288 16.88 6.46 -0.22
N ALA A 289 17.66 7.51 0.07
CA ALA A 289 18.94 7.40 0.77
C ALA A 289 18.78 6.78 2.17
N GLN A 290 17.77 7.18 2.95
CA GLN A 290 17.49 6.59 4.26
C GLN A 290 17.14 5.09 4.14
N VAL A 291 16.38 4.71 3.12
CA VAL A 291 15.94 3.33 2.86
C VAL A 291 17.08 2.44 2.37
N THR A 292 17.82 2.86 1.35
CA THR A 292 18.81 2.02 0.65
C THR A 292 20.22 2.16 1.21
N GLY A 293 20.51 3.27 1.89
CA GLY A 293 21.87 3.65 2.27
C GLY A 293 22.72 4.16 1.09
N GLU A 294 22.11 4.38 -0.08
CA GLU A 294 22.81 4.92 -1.24
C GLU A 294 23.07 6.42 -1.06
N ASP A 295 24.33 6.82 -1.21
CA ASP A 295 24.76 8.22 -1.13
C ASP A 295 24.85 8.86 -2.53
N SER A 296 23.78 8.75 -3.31
CA SER A 296 23.66 9.40 -4.61
C SER A 296 22.73 10.60 -4.53
N GLU A 297 22.97 11.60 -5.38
CA GLU A 297 22.11 12.79 -5.46
C GLU A 297 20.64 12.40 -5.71
N LYS A 298 20.41 11.40 -6.56
CA LYS A 298 19.07 10.87 -6.86
C LYS A 298 18.39 10.30 -5.62
N ALA A 299 19.12 9.56 -4.78
CA ALA A 299 18.58 8.93 -3.58
C ALA A 299 18.16 9.96 -2.51
N HIS A 300 18.91 11.05 -2.36
CA HIS A 300 18.56 12.17 -1.45
C HIS A 300 17.40 13.02 -1.98
N ARG A 301 17.27 13.13 -3.31
CA ARG A 301 16.25 13.93 -4.01
C ARG A 301 14.97 13.17 -4.35
N THR A 302 14.85 11.93 -3.91
CA THR A 302 13.66 11.09 -4.10
C THR A 302 13.19 10.54 -2.76
N GLY A 303 11.88 10.51 -2.54
CA GLY A 303 11.32 9.98 -1.30
C GLY A 303 9.90 9.46 -1.46
N ILE A 304 9.43 8.81 -0.40
CA ILE A 304 8.06 8.33 -0.25
C ILE A 304 7.42 8.95 0.98
N ILE A 305 6.10 9.14 0.89
CA ILE A 305 5.24 9.53 2.00
C ILE A 305 4.28 8.37 2.21
N LEU A 306 4.49 7.65 3.31
CA LEU A 306 3.77 6.42 3.64
C LEU A 306 2.32 6.73 4.02
N GLY A 307 1.36 6.25 3.23
CA GLY A 307 -0.07 6.48 3.42
C GLY A 307 -0.50 7.95 3.42
N GLY A 308 0.33 8.85 2.90
CA GLY A 308 0.08 10.30 2.92
C GLY A 308 -0.97 10.77 1.90
N GLY A 309 -1.27 9.95 0.90
CA GLY A 309 -2.34 10.20 -0.08
C GLY A 309 -3.69 9.75 0.45
N ARG A 310 -4.72 10.60 0.42
CA ARG A 310 -6.10 10.25 0.76
C ARG A 310 -7.02 10.46 -0.43
N LEU A 311 -7.67 9.39 -0.88
CA LEU A 311 -8.58 9.42 -2.01
C LEU A 311 -9.88 10.17 -1.69
N ARG A 312 -10.34 10.98 -2.65
CA ARG A 312 -11.56 11.79 -2.56
C ARG A 312 -12.77 11.13 -3.23
N GLU A 313 -12.51 10.33 -4.26
CA GLU A 313 -13.51 9.61 -5.04
C GLU A 313 -13.15 8.13 -5.13
N SER A 314 -14.17 7.28 -5.20
CA SER A 314 -14.01 5.85 -5.43
C SER A 314 -13.72 5.58 -6.91
N ARG A 315 -12.96 4.52 -7.16
CA ARG A 315 -12.60 4.07 -8.50
C ARG A 315 -13.24 2.72 -8.78
N GLU A 316 -14.40 2.75 -9.42
CA GLU A 316 -15.11 1.54 -9.81
C GLU A 316 -14.43 0.83 -10.98
N LEU A 317 -14.75 -0.46 -11.14
CA LEU A 317 -14.31 -1.24 -12.30
C LEU A 317 -15.27 -1.02 -13.47
N GLY A 318 -14.89 -1.51 -14.65
CA GLY A 318 -15.74 -1.47 -15.82
C GLY A 318 -15.66 -2.72 -16.68
N ILE A 319 -16.66 -2.87 -17.55
CA ILE A 319 -16.67 -3.85 -18.64
C ILE A 319 -17.02 -3.09 -19.91
N ILE A 320 -16.20 -3.28 -20.95
CA ILE A 320 -16.43 -2.74 -22.29
C ILE A 320 -16.91 -3.86 -23.20
N LEU A 321 -18.07 -3.66 -23.82
CA LEU A 321 -18.62 -4.56 -24.83
C LEU A 321 -17.97 -4.27 -26.19
N SER A 322 -17.76 -5.33 -26.98
CA SER A 322 -17.41 -5.20 -28.39
C SER A 322 -18.53 -4.48 -29.16
N SER A 323 -18.15 -3.77 -30.23
CA SER A 323 -19.09 -2.97 -31.05
C SER A 323 -20.22 -3.80 -31.66
N GLU A 324 -20.01 -5.09 -31.88
CA GLU A 324 -20.99 -6.04 -32.40
C GLU A 324 -22.07 -6.45 -31.39
N TYR A 325 -21.83 -6.26 -30.08
CA TYR A 325 -22.79 -6.56 -29.01
C TYR A 325 -23.17 -5.32 -28.18
N ALA A 326 -22.63 -4.15 -28.50
CA ALA A 326 -22.92 -2.87 -27.85
C ALA A 326 -24.32 -2.33 -28.22
N ASP A 327 -25.35 -2.83 -27.53
CA ASP A 327 -26.75 -2.41 -27.63
C ASP A 327 -27.52 -2.68 -26.31
N ALA A 328 -28.61 -1.94 -26.12
CA ALA A 328 -29.49 -2.07 -24.97
C ALA A 328 -30.10 -3.47 -24.79
N LEU A 329 -30.32 -4.25 -25.86
CA LEU A 329 -30.81 -5.63 -25.77
C LEU A 329 -29.80 -6.54 -25.05
N THR A 330 -28.52 -6.39 -25.35
CA THR A 330 -27.44 -7.11 -24.67
C THR A 330 -27.40 -6.73 -23.20
N MET A 331 -27.49 -5.44 -22.89
CA MET A 331 -27.52 -4.95 -21.51
C MET A 331 -28.70 -5.52 -20.73
N ALA A 332 -29.89 -5.61 -21.34
CA ALA A 332 -31.09 -6.16 -20.72
C ALA A 332 -30.95 -7.66 -20.41
N ALA A 333 -30.14 -8.42 -21.17
CA ALA A 333 -29.87 -9.82 -20.89
C ALA A 333 -28.79 -10.02 -19.82
N VAL A 334 -27.74 -9.20 -19.87
CA VAL A 334 -26.51 -9.38 -19.08
C VAL A 334 -26.60 -8.78 -17.67
N ILE A 335 -27.13 -7.56 -17.53
CA ILE A 335 -27.17 -6.86 -16.24
C ILE A 335 -27.96 -7.64 -15.17
N PRO A 336 -29.15 -8.21 -15.47
CA PRO A 336 -29.88 -9.01 -14.48
C PRO A 336 -29.13 -10.26 -14.06
N ALA A 337 -28.40 -10.92 -14.98
CA ALA A 337 -27.61 -12.11 -14.66
C ALA A 337 -26.47 -11.78 -13.69
N ILE A 338 -25.71 -10.70 -13.95
CA ILE A 338 -24.66 -10.22 -13.03
C ILE A 338 -25.25 -9.86 -11.67
N ASN A 339 -26.30 -9.03 -11.66
CA ASN A 339 -26.88 -8.51 -10.41
C ASN A 339 -27.63 -9.57 -9.60
N LYS A 340 -28.08 -10.66 -10.23
CA LYS A 340 -28.59 -11.84 -9.53
C LYS A 340 -27.47 -12.59 -8.81
N ARG A 341 -26.30 -12.71 -9.43
CA ARG A 341 -25.15 -13.45 -8.86
C ARG A 341 -24.37 -12.63 -7.84
N PHE A 342 -24.21 -11.34 -8.09
CA PHE A 342 -23.35 -10.46 -7.31
C PHE A 342 -24.14 -9.24 -6.83
N THR A 343 -24.20 -9.12 -5.50
CA THR A 343 -24.79 -7.98 -4.80
C THR A 343 -23.84 -7.49 -3.74
N TYR A 344 -24.02 -6.24 -3.32
CA TYR A 344 -23.32 -5.66 -2.18
C TYR A 344 -24.30 -4.84 -1.34
N PHE A 345 -23.98 -4.69 -0.06
CA PHE A 345 -24.73 -3.83 0.84
C PHE A 345 -24.12 -2.42 0.83
N ASP A 346 -24.92 -1.40 0.53
CA ASP A 346 -24.46 -0.01 0.45
C ASP A 346 -24.61 0.77 1.76
N GLY A 347 -24.94 0.09 2.85
CA GLY A 347 -25.29 0.69 4.15
C GLY A 347 -26.79 0.79 4.40
N HIS A 348 -27.62 0.66 3.35
CA HIS A 348 -29.08 0.75 3.46
C HIS A 348 -29.79 -0.44 2.84
N THR A 349 -29.39 -0.86 1.63
CA THR A 349 -30.04 -1.92 0.86
C THR A 349 -29.02 -2.74 0.09
N TYR A 350 -29.36 -4.00 -0.21
CA TYR A 350 -28.61 -4.78 -1.18
C TYR A 350 -28.84 -4.25 -2.60
N LYS A 351 -27.75 -3.94 -3.29
CA LYS A 351 -27.73 -3.48 -4.68
C LYS A 351 -26.94 -4.45 -5.55
N GLY A 352 -27.36 -4.56 -6.80
CA GLY A 352 -26.56 -5.23 -7.82
C GLY A 352 -25.26 -4.48 -8.09
N VAL A 353 -24.19 -5.22 -8.40
CA VAL A 353 -22.87 -4.63 -8.68
C VAL A 353 -22.76 -3.94 -10.03
N ALA A 354 -23.56 -4.33 -11.01
CA ALA A 354 -23.47 -3.86 -12.39
C ALA A 354 -24.51 -2.78 -12.70
N THR A 355 -24.02 -1.63 -13.20
CA THR A 355 -24.85 -0.50 -13.65
C THR A 355 -24.50 -0.17 -15.10
N PRO A 356 -25.46 -0.24 -16.04
CA PRO A 356 -25.22 0.20 -17.40
C PRO A 356 -25.06 1.72 -17.43
N ARG A 357 -23.96 2.20 -18.01
CA ARG A 357 -23.68 3.64 -18.17
C ARG A 357 -23.87 4.09 -19.61
N GLU A 358 -23.48 3.25 -20.55
CA GLU A 358 -23.62 3.43 -22.00
C GLU A 358 -23.99 2.09 -22.65
N ASP A 359 -24.37 2.10 -23.93
CA ASP A 359 -24.71 0.87 -24.67
C ASP A 359 -23.51 -0.08 -24.85
N SER A 360 -22.28 0.40 -24.61
CA SER A 360 -21.03 -0.37 -24.68
C SER A 360 -20.28 -0.47 -23.35
N TYR A 361 -20.77 0.16 -22.27
CA TYR A 361 -20.03 0.26 -21.01
C TYR A 361 -20.89 -0.03 -19.78
N ILE A 362 -20.42 -0.98 -18.98
CA ILE A 362 -21.00 -1.38 -17.70
C ILE A 362 -20.03 -0.95 -16.60
N GLU A 363 -20.50 -0.14 -15.66
CA GLU A 363 -19.77 0.13 -14.42
C GLU A 363 -20.03 -1.00 -13.43
N VAL A 364 -18.97 -1.46 -12.77
CA VAL A 364 -19.01 -2.60 -11.85
C VAL A 364 -18.48 -2.15 -10.48
N ALA A 365 -19.39 -2.08 -9.52
CA ALA A 365 -19.07 -1.85 -8.11
C ALA A 365 -18.41 -3.08 -7.49
N VAL A 366 -17.41 -2.89 -6.62
CA VAL A 366 -16.65 -4.00 -6.01
C VAL A 366 -17.13 -4.28 -4.58
N PRO A 367 -17.75 -5.45 -4.33
CA PRO A 367 -18.14 -5.86 -2.98
C PRO A 367 -16.93 -5.96 -2.04
N GLU A 368 -17.16 -5.82 -0.72
CA GLU A 368 -16.07 -5.85 0.28
C GLU A 368 -15.19 -7.10 0.17
N ARG A 369 -15.83 -8.27 0.03
CA ARG A 369 -15.14 -9.57 -0.11
C ARG A 369 -14.11 -9.58 -1.25
N TYR A 370 -14.32 -8.78 -2.30
CA TYR A 370 -13.47 -8.75 -3.48
C TYR A 370 -12.48 -7.57 -3.50
N ARG A 371 -12.46 -6.73 -2.46
CA ARG A 371 -11.66 -5.50 -2.42
C ARG A 371 -10.15 -5.75 -2.56
N LEU A 372 -9.67 -6.88 -2.05
CA LEU A 372 -8.24 -7.23 -2.09
C LEU A 372 -7.80 -7.88 -3.41
N ASP A 373 -8.74 -8.33 -4.24
CA ASP A 373 -8.45 -8.91 -5.55
C ASP A 373 -9.49 -8.50 -6.61
N PRO A 374 -9.45 -7.23 -7.06
CA PRO A 374 -10.36 -6.74 -8.09
C PRO A 374 -10.15 -7.42 -9.46
N TYR A 375 -8.95 -7.96 -9.72
CA TYR A 375 -8.67 -8.70 -10.95
C TYR A 375 -9.42 -10.03 -10.97
N HIS A 376 -9.35 -10.79 -9.88
CA HIS A 376 -10.12 -12.02 -9.72
C HIS A 376 -11.62 -11.76 -9.82
N PHE A 377 -12.10 -10.70 -9.17
CA PHE A 377 -13.51 -10.33 -9.21
C PHE A 377 -14.04 -10.04 -10.62
N ILE A 378 -13.40 -9.12 -11.36
CA ILE A 378 -13.92 -8.74 -12.68
C ILE A 378 -13.86 -9.92 -13.66
N ASN A 379 -12.84 -10.77 -13.56
CA ASN A 379 -12.77 -11.97 -14.38
C ASN A 379 -13.88 -12.95 -14.00
N THR A 380 -14.24 -13.07 -12.72
CA THR A 380 -15.40 -13.88 -12.29
C THR A 380 -16.70 -13.27 -12.83
N VAL A 381 -16.89 -11.95 -12.78
CA VAL A 381 -18.07 -11.27 -13.35
C VAL A 381 -18.18 -11.50 -14.86
N LEU A 382 -17.07 -11.45 -15.60
CA LEU A 382 -17.04 -11.74 -17.04
C LEU A 382 -17.46 -13.18 -17.37
N HIS A 383 -17.39 -14.10 -16.41
CA HIS A 383 -17.74 -15.51 -16.60
C HIS A 383 -19.15 -15.86 -16.09
N VAL A 384 -19.97 -14.86 -15.73
CA VAL A 384 -21.39 -15.05 -15.43
C VAL A 384 -22.13 -15.49 -16.70
N GLY A 385 -22.85 -16.60 -16.58
CA GLY A 385 -23.72 -17.12 -17.63
C GLY A 385 -24.99 -16.27 -17.75
N PHE A 386 -25.42 -15.97 -18.98
CA PHE A 386 -26.67 -15.26 -19.25
C PHE A 386 -27.49 -15.99 -20.31
N ASN A 387 -28.82 -15.82 -20.25
CA ASN A 387 -29.79 -16.56 -21.07
C ASN A 387 -29.59 -18.10 -21.07
N GLU A 388 -28.91 -18.64 -20.06
CA GLU A 388 -28.53 -20.04 -19.94
C GLU A 388 -29.66 -20.87 -19.30
N SER A 389 -30.02 -21.99 -19.93
CA SER A 389 -30.95 -22.95 -19.34
C SER A 389 -30.25 -23.81 -18.29
N GLU A 390 -31.02 -24.45 -17.40
CA GLU A 390 -30.45 -25.37 -16.39
C GLU A 390 -29.69 -26.54 -17.04
N SER A 391 -30.17 -27.03 -18.19
CA SER A 391 -29.51 -28.10 -18.96
C SER A 391 -28.18 -27.64 -19.58
N ASP A 392 -28.14 -26.42 -20.11
CA ASP A 392 -26.90 -25.83 -20.65
C ASP A 392 -25.88 -25.66 -19.53
N ARG A 393 -26.33 -25.15 -18.38
CA ARG A 393 -25.48 -24.95 -17.20
C ARG A 393 -24.92 -26.27 -16.66
N ALA A 394 -25.74 -27.33 -16.60
CA ALA A 394 -25.27 -28.65 -16.21
C ALA A 394 -24.22 -29.21 -17.18
N SER A 395 -24.42 -29.02 -18.48
CA SER A 395 -23.45 -29.43 -19.52
C SER A 395 -22.13 -28.66 -19.42
N ARG A 396 -22.22 -27.35 -19.13
CA ARG A 396 -21.05 -26.50 -18.87
C ARG A 396 -20.33 -26.94 -17.60
N MET A 397 -21.05 -27.27 -16.52
CA MET A 397 -20.48 -27.79 -15.27
C MET A 397 -19.67 -29.07 -15.50
N GLU A 398 -20.17 -30.02 -16.29
CA GLU A 398 -19.44 -31.25 -16.62
C GLU A 398 -18.14 -30.97 -17.40
N THR A 399 -18.17 -29.99 -18.30
CA THR A 399 -16.98 -29.56 -19.05
C THR A 399 -15.96 -28.90 -18.11
N LEU A 400 -16.43 -28.02 -17.22
CA LEU A 400 -15.58 -27.33 -16.25
C LEU A 400 -14.95 -28.29 -15.24
N ALA A 401 -15.65 -29.35 -14.83
CA ALA A 401 -15.10 -30.38 -13.95
C ALA A 401 -13.88 -31.10 -14.55
N LYS A 402 -13.76 -31.15 -15.87
CA LYS A 402 -12.58 -31.69 -16.57
C LYS A 402 -11.47 -30.64 -16.67
N GLN A 403 -11.83 -29.40 -16.99
CA GLN A 403 -10.89 -28.28 -17.16
C GLN A 403 -10.23 -27.83 -15.86
N VAL A 404 -10.93 -27.91 -14.73
CA VAL A 404 -10.40 -27.51 -13.42
C VAL A 404 -9.20 -28.36 -12.98
N LEU A 405 -9.05 -29.57 -13.52
CA LEU A 405 -7.94 -30.48 -13.20
C LEU A 405 -6.69 -30.26 -14.08
N ASP A 406 -6.77 -29.44 -15.12
CA ASP A 406 -5.67 -29.15 -16.04
C ASP A 406 -5.00 -27.80 -15.68
N PRO A 407 -3.71 -27.77 -15.33
CA PRO A 407 -2.99 -26.53 -15.01
C PRO A 407 -3.08 -25.43 -16.08
N ILE A 408 -3.26 -25.78 -17.37
CA ILE A 408 -3.39 -24.79 -18.43
C ILE A 408 -4.73 -24.06 -18.36
N THR A 409 -5.81 -24.77 -18.04
CA THR A 409 -7.18 -24.25 -18.12
C THR A 409 -7.80 -23.93 -16.75
N VAL A 410 -7.20 -24.41 -15.65
CA VAL A 410 -7.75 -24.33 -14.29
C VAL A 410 -8.13 -22.92 -13.86
N ARG A 411 -7.30 -21.90 -14.12
CA ARG A 411 -7.61 -20.52 -13.71
C ARG A 411 -8.94 -20.03 -14.28
N LYS A 412 -9.14 -20.24 -15.59
CA LYS A 412 -10.38 -19.83 -16.27
C LYS A 412 -11.56 -20.71 -15.84
N ALA A 413 -11.31 -22.00 -15.60
CA ALA A 413 -12.33 -22.91 -15.10
C ALA A 413 -12.84 -22.48 -13.71
N CYS A 414 -11.93 -22.13 -12.79
CA CYS A 414 -12.28 -21.65 -11.46
C CYS A 414 -13.11 -20.35 -11.49
N TRP A 415 -12.77 -19.37 -12.33
CA TRP A 415 -13.60 -18.16 -12.50
C TRP A 415 -15.02 -18.50 -12.96
N GLN A 416 -15.18 -19.44 -13.90
CA GLN A 416 -16.50 -19.87 -14.35
C GLN A 416 -17.28 -20.63 -13.27
N LEU A 417 -16.62 -21.54 -12.56
CA LEU A 417 -17.22 -22.30 -11.46
C LEU A 417 -17.68 -21.35 -10.35
N GLU A 418 -16.84 -20.38 -9.95
CA GLU A 418 -17.21 -19.36 -8.98
C GLU A 418 -18.36 -18.47 -9.46
N ALA A 419 -18.38 -18.11 -10.75
CA ALA A 419 -19.47 -17.34 -11.34
C ALA A 419 -20.81 -18.13 -11.32
N ILE A 420 -20.78 -19.47 -11.40
CA ILE A 420 -21.96 -20.31 -11.19
C ILE A 420 -22.41 -20.26 -9.72
N GLY A 421 -21.48 -20.28 -8.76
CA GLY A 421 -21.77 -20.12 -7.34
C GLY A 421 -21.86 -21.44 -6.57
N GLU A 422 -22.82 -21.56 -5.66
CA GLU A 422 -22.93 -22.70 -4.72
C GLU A 422 -22.97 -24.07 -5.42
N GLU A 423 -23.61 -24.18 -6.57
CA GLU A 423 -23.69 -25.42 -7.37
C GLU A 423 -22.30 -25.95 -7.80
N ALA A 424 -21.28 -25.09 -7.85
CA ALA A 424 -19.94 -25.45 -8.29
C ALA A 424 -18.99 -25.85 -7.14
N VAL A 425 -19.43 -25.69 -5.88
CA VAL A 425 -18.58 -25.85 -4.69
C VAL A 425 -17.97 -27.26 -4.62
N GLU A 426 -18.76 -28.30 -4.87
CA GLU A 426 -18.24 -29.68 -4.82
C GLU A 426 -17.23 -29.96 -5.95
N THR A 427 -17.46 -29.41 -7.15
CA THR A 427 -16.50 -29.52 -8.26
C THR A 427 -15.16 -28.87 -7.93
N LEU A 428 -15.19 -27.68 -7.30
CA LEU A 428 -13.99 -27.00 -6.83
C LEU A 428 -13.31 -27.76 -5.69
N ALA A 429 -14.08 -28.31 -4.75
CA ALA A 429 -13.55 -29.07 -3.61
C ALA A 429 -12.80 -30.32 -4.06
N LEU A 430 -13.29 -31.04 -5.08
CA LEU A 430 -12.58 -32.18 -5.66
C LEU A 430 -11.22 -31.79 -6.25
N ALA A 431 -11.09 -30.59 -6.81
CA ALA A 431 -9.82 -30.10 -7.37
C ALA A 431 -8.76 -29.83 -6.29
N LEU A 432 -9.14 -29.69 -5.01
CA LEU A 432 -8.19 -29.57 -3.90
C LEU A 432 -7.35 -30.84 -3.68
N GLU A 433 -7.84 -32.00 -4.13
CA GLU A 433 -7.13 -33.28 -4.05
C GLU A 433 -6.03 -33.42 -5.12
N SER A 434 -5.93 -32.47 -6.05
CA SER A 434 -4.91 -32.49 -7.09
C SER A 434 -3.50 -32.46 -6.52
N THR A 435 -2.58 -33.21 -7.13
CA THR A 435 -1.15 -33.14 -6.80
C THR A 435 -0.50 -31.86 -7.29
N ASP A 436 -1.11 -31.16 -8.25
CA ASP A 436 -0.58 -29.93 -8.83
C ASP A 436 -0.88 -28.70 -7.93
N PRO A 437 0.15 -27.95 -7.46
CA PRO A 437 -0.05 -26.77 -6.62
C PRO A 437 -0.85 -25.64 -7.29
N GLU A 438 -0.75 -25.46 -8.60
CA GLU A 438 -1.50 -24.44 -9.35
C GLU A 438 -2.98 -24.78 -9.36
N VAL A 439 -3.33 -26.06 -9.56
CA VAL A 439 -4.72 -26.52 -9.50
C VAL A 439 -5.30 -26.32 -8.10
N ARG A 440 -4.59 -26.77 -7.05
CA ARG A 440 -5.03 -26.57 -5.67
C ARG A 440 -5.20 -25.10 -5.32
N PHE A 441 -4.28 -24.24 -5.78
CA PHE A 441 -4.34 -22.81 -5.53
C PHE A 441 -5.60 -22.18 -6.09
N TYR A 442 -5.86 -22.31 -7.40
CA TYR A 442 -7.01 -21.65 -8.01
C TYR A 442 -8.34 -22.21 -7.49
N ALA A 443 -8.40 -23.51 -7.18
CA ALA A 443 -9.58 -24.12 -6.56
C ALA A 443 -9.83 -23.55 -5.15
N ALA A 444 -8.80 -23.54 -4.30
CA ALA A 444 -8.90 -22.99 -2.94
C ALA A 444 -9.20 -21.48 -2.95
N HIS A 445 -8.60 -20.73 -3.86
CA HIS A 445 -8.83 -19.30 -4.01
C HIS A 445 -10.30 -19.03 -4.34
N SER A 446 -10.87 -19.70 -5.34
CA SER A 446 -12.31 -19.54 -5.66
C SER A 446 -13.22 -20.01 -4.53
N LEU A 447 -12.88 -21.10 -3.83
CA LEU A 447 -13.62 -21.54 -2.64
C LEU A 447 -13.61 -20.50 -1.51
N ALA A 448 -12.51 -19.78 -1.31
CA ALA A 448 -12.44 -18.70 -0.33
C ALA A 448 -13.42 -17.57 -0.67
N TYR A 449 -13.53 -17.16 -1.93
CA TYR A 449 -14.52 -16.15 -2.36
C TYR A 449 -15.97 -16.66 -2.31
N LEU A 450 -16.17 -17.98 -2.42
CA LEU A 450 -17.46 -18.64 -2.12
C LEU A 450 -17.70 -18.84 -0.61
N ASN A 451 -16.74 -18.48 0.23
CA ASN A 451 -16.76 -18.66 1.69
C ASN A 451 -16.88 -20.14 2.13
N ASP A 452 -16.23 -21.06 1.42
CA ASP A 452 -16.15 -22.48 1.81
C ASP A 452 -14.90 -22.73 2.66
N ARG A 453 -15.11 -23.25 3.87
CA ARG A 453 -14.07 -23.53 4.89
C ARG A 453 -12.96 -24.46 4.38
N ARG A 454 -13.22 -25.33 3.38
CA ARG A 454 -12.21 -26.25 2.82
C ARG A 454 -11.07 -25.53 2.11
N ALA A 455 -11.20 -24.23 1.80
CA ALA A 455 -10.13 -23.42 1.25
C ALA A 455 -8.97 -23.16 2.22
N ILE A 456 -9.22 -23.15 3.53
CA ILE A 456 -8.29 -22.59 4.54
C ILE A 456 -6.96 -23.36 4.54
N GLU A 457 -6.98 -24.67 4.79
CA GLU A 457 -5.75 -25.47 4.89
C GLU A 457 -4.92 -25.45 3.59
N PRO A 458 -5.50 -25.63 2.39
CA PRO A 458 -4.77 -25.45 1.13
C PRO A 458 -4.11 -24.07 1.00
N LEU A 459 -4.82 -22.98 1.31
CA LEU A 459 -4.27 -21.62 1.23
C LEU A 459 -3.13 -21.40 2.23
N VAL A 460 -3.24 -21.90 3.46
CA VAL A 460 -2.18 -21.83 4.47
C VAL A 460 -0.92 -22.55 3.99
N ASN A 461 -1.08 -23.76 3.46
CA ASN A 461 0.04 -24.57 2.97
C ASN A 461 0.73 -23.89 1.77
N LEU A 462 -0.04 -23.41 0.80
CA LEU A 462 0.48 -22.72 -0.38
C LEU A 462 1.12 -21.36 -0.03
N CYS A 463 0.58 -20.64 0.94
CA CYS A 463 1.16 -19.39 1.45
C CYS A 463 2.60 -19.59 1.96
N ARG A 464 2.83 -20.71 2.66
CA ARG A 464 4.13 -21.10 3.19
C ARG A 464 5.07 -21.62 2.11
N SER A 465 4.60 -22.47 1.21
CA SER A 465 5.45 -23.20 0.26
C SER A 465 5.69 -22.49 -1.07
N GLU A 466 4.74 -21.68 -1.55
CA GLU A 466 4.75 -21.09 -2.89
C GLU A 466 4.73 -19.56 -2.85
N PRO A 467 5.90 -18.89 -2.95
CA PRO A 467 5.99 -17.43 -2.92
C PRO A 467 5.17 -16.74 -4.02
N ALA A 468 4.84 -17.44 -5.11
CA ALA A 468 4.02 -16.91 -6.20
C ALA A 468 2.55 -16.70 -5.79
N PHE A 469 2.04 -17.49 -4.86
CA PHE A 469 0.64 -17.49 -4.43
C PHE A 469 0.41 -16.78 -3.10
N ARG A 470 1.48 -16.47 -2.36
CA ARG A 470 1.45 -15.92 -0.99
C ARG A 470 0.50 -14.74 -0.79
N ALA A 471 0.61 -13.71 -1.63
CA ALA A 471 -0.23 -12.51 -1.52
C ALA A 471 -1.73 -12.85 -1.67
N MET A 472 -2.06 -13.69 -2.66
CA MET A 472 -3.44 -14.10 -2.93
C MET A 472 -3.97 -15.09 -1.88
N CYS A 473 -3.12 -15.95 -1.31
CA CYS A 473 -3.51 -16.83 -0.21
C CYS A 473 -3.89 -16.04 1.03
N LEU A 474 -3.07 -15.05 1.40
CA LEU A 474 -3.34 -14.16 2.54
C LEU A 474 -4.60 -13.32 2.31
N ASN A 475 -4.78 -12.78 1.10
CA ASN A 475 -6.01 -12.07 0.74
C ASN A 475 -7.24 -12.97 0.84
N GLY A 476 -7.16 -14.21 0.35
CA GLY A 476 -8.23 -15.20 0.44
C GLY A 476 -8.61 -15.50 1.88
N LEU A 477 -7.62 -15.75 2.75
CA LEU A 477 -7.86 -15.97 4.18
C LEU A 477 -8.48 -14.75 4.86
N ALA A 478 -8.04 -13.54 4.53
CA ALA A 478 -8.53 -12.29 5.13
C ALA A 478 -9.99 -11.93 4.78
N VAL A 479 -10.56 -12.51 3.72
CA VAL A 479 -11.94 -12.21 3.28
C VAL A 479 -12.93 -13.31 3.62
N MET A 480 -12.45 -14.41 4.21
CA MET A 480 -13.27 -15.53 4.65
C MET A 480 -13.92 -15.21 5.99
N ASP A 481 -15.24 -15.39 6.05
CA ASP A 481 -16.04 -15.21 7.26
C ASP A 481 -16.10 -16.55 8.03
N HIS A 482 -14.92 -17.01 8.47
CA HIS A 482 -14.71 -18.23 9.26
C HIS A 482 -13.68 -17.94 10.34
N TYR A 483 -13.99 -18.26 11.60
CA TYR A 483 -13.03 -18.04 12.70
C TYR A 483 -11.73 -18.84 12.49
N GLU A 484 -11.81 -20.01 11.84
CA GLU A 484 -10.62 -20.81 11.51
C GLU A 484 -9.67 -20.09 10.53
N ALA A 485 -10.16 -19.11 9.75
CA ALA A 485 -9.31 -18.32 8.86
C ALA A 485 -8.49 -17.29 9.66
N ALA A 486 -9.10 -16.67 10.67
CA ALA A 486 -8.41 -15.80 11.61
C ALA A 486 -7.36 -16.57 12.42
N ASP A 487 -7.73 -17.74 12.98
CA ASP A 487 -6.79 -18.64 13.68
C ASP A 487 -5.61 -19.03 12.78
N ALA A 488 -5.89 -19.35 11.51
CA ALA A 488 -4.85 -19.66 10.52
C ALA A 488 -3.92 -18.48 10.23
N LEU A 489 -4.44 -17.24 10.21
CA LEU A 489 -3.63 -16.03 10.05
C LEU A 489 -2.77 -15.76 11.30
N GLN A 490 -3.30 -15.98 12.50
CA GLN A 490 -2.53 -15.90 13.75
C GLN A 490 -1.37 -16.91 13.75
N ASP A 491 -1.63 -18.16 13.36
CA ASP A 491 -0.59 -19.19 13.18
C ASP A 491 0.51 -18.77 12.18
N LEU A 492 0.16 -17.98 11.15
CA LEU A 492 1.11 -17.48 10.16
C LEU A 492 2.00 -16.34 10.68
N LEU A 493 1.66 -15.68 11.80
CA LEU A 493 2.55 -14.74 12.51
C LEU A 493 3.80 -15.45 13.06
N HIS A 494 3.76 -16.77 13.20
CA HIS A 494 4.86 -17.61 13.68
C HIS A 494 5.67 -18.27 12.56
N ALA A 495 5.36 -17.98 11.29
CA ALA A 495 6.07 -18.55 10.15
C ALA A 495 7.55 -18.10 10.12
N ALA A 496 8.43 -18.92 9.54
CA ALA A 496 9.85 -18.55 9.41
C ALA A 496 10.08 -17.40 8.40
N ASP A 497 9.32 -17.39 7.32
CA ASP A 497 9.44 -16.42 6.22
C ASP A 497 8.88 -15.04 6.62
N ALA A 498 9.64 -13.98 6.33
CA ALA A 498 9.28 -12.61 6.71
C ALA A 498 8.04 -12.09 5.95
N GLU A 499 7.86 -12.47 4.68
CA GLU A 499 6.68 -12.05 3.91
C GLU A 499 5.41 -12.71 4.41
N VAL A 500 5.50 -13.99 4.80
CA VAL A 500 4.35 -14.70 5.38
C VAL A 500 3.91 -14.04 6.67
N ARG A 501 4.85 -13.75 7.59
CA ARG A 501 4.53 -13.14 8.89
C ARG A 501 3.96 -11.74 8.76
N TYR A 502 4.66 -10.86 8.05
CA TYR A 502 4.21 -9.50 7.89
C TYR A 502 2.94 -9.43 7.02
N GLY A 503 2.82 -10.32 6.04
CA GLY A 503 1.60 -10.51 5.27
C GLY A 503 0.40 -10.94 6.12
N ALA A 504 0.60 -11.86 7.07
CA ALA A 504 -0.42 -12.31 8.01
C ALA A 504 -0.86 -11.19 8.96
N LEU A 505 0.09 -10.41 9.50
CA LEU A 505 -0.21 -9.21 10.28
C LEU A 505 -1.11 -8.24 9.51
N ARG A 506 -0.78 -7.98 8.24
CA ARG A 506 -1.58 -7.09 7.39
C ARG A 506 -2.95 -7.69 7.06
N ALA A 507 -3.03 -9.01 6.87
CA ALA A 507 -4.28 -9.72 6.63
C ALA A 507 -5.24 -9.66 7.84
N LEU A 508 -4.72 -9.86 9.05
CA LEU A 508 -5.51 -9.74 10.30
C LEU A 508 -6.12 -8.34 10.43
N ARG A 509 -5.34 -7.28 10.17
CA ARG A 509 -5.84 -5.89 10.21
C ARG A 509 -6.83 -5.53 9.11
N LEU A 510 -6.89 -6.32 8.04
CA LEU A 510 -7.88 -6.14 6.97
C LEU A 510 -9.22 -6.75 7.36
N ASP A 511 -9.21 -7.82 8.15
CA ASP A 511 -10.39 -8.47 8.71
C ASP A 511 -10.93 -7.67 9.93
N ASP A 512 -10.04 -7.37 10.89
CA ASP A 512 -10.34 -6.57 12.08
C ASP A 512 -9.20 -5.56 12.34
N ASP A 513 -9.46 -4.28 12.15
CA ASP A 513 -8.48 -3.21 12.33
C ASP A 513 -8.07 -2.99 13.80
N GLN A 514 -8.82 -3.58 14.74
CA GLN A 514 -8.55 -3.58 16.19
C GLN A 514 -8.17 -4.98 16.70
N HIS A 515 -7.71 -5.87 15.82
CA HIS A 515 -7.31 -7.21 16.21
C HIS A 515 -6.24 -7.15 17.33
N PRO A 516 -6.47 -7.75 18.51
CA PRO A 516 -5.63 -7.54 19.71
C PRO A 516 -4.15 -7.86 19.51
N GLU A 517 -3.83 -8.89 18.71
CA GLU A 517 -2.44 -9.28 18.42
C GLU A 517 -1.70 -8.32 17.48
N THR A 518 -2.41 -7.35 16.90
CA THR A 518 -1.88 -6.40 15.91
C THR A 518 -1.92 -4.95 16.40
N GLU A 519 -2.27 -4.76 17.68
CA GLU A 519 -2.21 -3.47 18.34
C GLU A 519 -0.75 -3.03 18.51
N GLY A 520 -0.49 -1.74 18.29
CA GLY A 520 0.85 -1.15 18.40
C GLY A 520 0.81 0.20 19.08
N GLU A 521 1.90 0.55 19.77
CA GLU A 521 2.07 1.86 20.35
C GLU A 521 2.23 2.91 19.24
N GLN A 522 1.31 3.89 19.21
CA GLN A 522 1.39 5.00 18.28
C GLN A 522 2.37 6.06 18.79
N VAL A 523 3.51 6.19 18.12
CA VAL A 523 4.52 7.19 18.42
C VAL A 523 4.23 8.45 17.62
N HIS A 524 3.75 9.49 18.32
CA HIS A 524 3.20 10.69 17.70
C HIS A 524 4.16 11.35 16.71
N GLY A 525 3.72 11.48 15.46
CA GLY A 525 4.49 12.14 14.40
C GLY A 525 5.64 11.31 13.81
N VAL A 526 5.75 10.03 14.19
CA VAL A 526 6.76 9.10 13.68
C VAL A 526 6.09 7.89 13.03
N GLY A 527 5.45 7.02 13.81
CA GLY A 527 4.86 5.78 13.32
C GLY A 527 4.38 4.87 14.44
N ALA A 528 4.09 3.62 14.13
CA ALA A 528 3.69 2.62 15.12
C ALA A 528 4.85 1.69 15.49
N LEU A 529 4.88 1.24 16.75
CA LEU A 529 5.80 0.21 17.22
C LEU A 529 5.01 -0.97 17.78
N LEU A 530 5.30 -2.16 17.27
CA LEU A 530 4.60 -3.38 17.60
C LEU A 530 5.57 -4.43 18.12
N GLU A 531 5.16 -5.16 19.16
CA GLU A 531 5.84 -6.36 19.64
C GLU A 531 4.87 -7.53 19.60
N ILE A 532 5.18 -8.54 18.80
CA ILE A 532 4.34 -9.72 18.60
C ILE A 532 5.07 -10.92 19.21
N PRO A 533 4.57 -11.51 20.30
CA PRO A 533 5.10 -12.76 20.83
C PRO A 533 5.10 -13.82 19.73
N THR A 534 6.21 -14.52 19.55
CA THR A 534 6.30 -15.53 18.49
C THR A 534 6.96 -16.82 18.97
N THR A 535 6.44 -17.94 18.48
CA THR A 535 7.07 -19.26 18.62
C THR A 535 8.06 -19.55 17.48
N GLY A 536 8.05 -18.72 16.43
CA GLY A 536 8.98 -18.77 15.31
C GLY A 536 10.33 -18.08 15.61
N PRO A 537 11.25 -18.02 14.62
CA PRO A 537 12.50 -17.27 14.76
C PRO A 537 12.24 -15.78 14.98
N PRO A 538 13.08 -15.06 15.76
CA PRO A 538 12.93 -13.62 15.91
C PRO A 538 13.08 -12.88 14.57
N LEU A 539 12.44 -11.73 14.44
CA LEU A 539 12.51 -10.89 13.24
C LEU A 539 12.14 -9.45 13.59
N VAL A 540 12.91 -8.51 13.07
CA VAL A 540 12.54 -7.09 13.04
C VAL A 540 12.06 -6.76 11.64
N VAL A 541 10.87 -6.16 11.53
CA VAL A 541 10.29 -5.68 10.28
C VAL A 541 10.13 -4.17 10.35
N ALA A 542 10.47 -3.48 9.26
CA ALA A 542 10.11 -2.09 9.08
C ALA A 542 9.27 -1.91 7.81
N SER A 543 8.12 -1.27 7.92
CA SER A 543 7.21 -1.05 6.80
C SER A 543 7.65 0.09 5.90
N LEU A 544 7.53 -0.06 4.58
CA LEU A 544 7.60 1.05 3.62
C LEU A 544 6.34 1.15 2.77
N SER A 545 5.19 0.70 3.30
CA SER A 545 3.92 0.82 2.60
C SER A 545 2.74 1.07 3.53
N ARG A 546 1.93 2.07 3.19
CA ARG A 546 0.69 2.56 3.82
C ARG A 546 0.80 3.06 5.26
N VAL A 547 1.51 2.33 6.12
CA VAL A 547 1.65 2.62 7.54
C VAL A 547 3.14 2.66 7.88
N PRO A 548 3.65 3.77 8.45
CA PRO A 548 4.99 3.80 9.03
C PRO A 548 4.97 2.98 10.32
N GLU A 549 5.60 1.81 10.32
CA GLU A 549 5.64 0.95 11.51
C GLU A 549 6.86 0.03 11.57
N VAL A 550 7.31 -0.23 12.79
CA VAL A 550 8.31 -1.25 13.11
C VAL A 550 7.63 -2.35 13.90
N VAL A 551 7.81 -3.60 13.48
CA VAL A 551 7.24 -4.79 14.12
C VAL A 551 8.38 -5.69 14.57
N ILE A 552 8.40 -6.00 15.86
CA ILE A 552 9.36 -6.90 16.48
C ILE A 552 8.62 -8.22 16.77
N PHE A 553 8.96 -9.27 16.02
CA PHE A 553 8.49 -10.62 16.31
C PHE A 553 9.44 -11.27 17.32
N GLY A 554 8.97 -11.47 18.55
CA GLY A 554 9.75 -11.97 19.68
C GLY A 554 10.15 -10.88 20.65
N GLU A 555 11.20 -11.13 21.43
CA GLU A 555 11.74 -10.15 22.38
C GLU A 555 12.46 -9.00 21.64
N SER A 556 12.40 -7.79 22.21
CA SER A 556 13.13 -6.62 21.73
C SER A 556 14.65 -6.89 21.73
N PRO A 557 15.33 -6.82 20.56
CA PRO A 557 16.76 -7.08 20.46
C PRO A 557 17.59 -6.15 21.35
N ALA A 558 18.63 -6.69 21.99
CA ALA A 558 19.61 -5.87 22.69
C ALA A 558 20.51 -5.13 21.69
N ILE A 559 20.70 -3.82 21.89
CA ILE A 559 21.48 -2.94 21.03
C ILE A 559 22.87 -2.70 21.64
N TYR A 560 23.90 -3.15 20.92
CA TYR A 560 25.29 -2.93 21.30
C TYR A 560 25.97 -1.87 20.44
N VAL A 561 26.07 -0.64 20.98
CA VAL A 561 26.87 0.44 20.39
C VAL A 561 28.25 0.50 21.07
N PRO A 562 29.36 0.34 20.33
CA PRO A 562 30.70 0.24 20.92
C PRO A 562 31.26 1.56 21.46
N ALA A 563 30.97 2.68 20.81
CA ALA A 563 31.43 4.01 21.23
C ALA A 563 30.38 5.08 20.99
N PHE A 564 29.96 5.25 19.74
CA PHE A 564 28.84 6.10 19.39
C PHE A 564 28.31 5.69 18.01
N HIS A 565 27.11 6.16 17.68
CA HIS A 565 26.49 6.00 16.38
C HIS A 565 25.72 7.28 16.03
N TYR A 566 25.95 7.80 14.83
CA TYR A 566 25.16 8.89 14.29
C TYR A 566 23.91 8.30 13.64
N VAL A 567 22.74 8.53 14.25
CA VAL A 567 21.45 8.14 13.65
C VAL A 567 21.21 8.98 12.39
N ASN A 568 21.53 10.27 12.49
CA ASN A 568 21.65 11.19 11.36
C ASN A 568 22.69 12.26 11.71
N ARG A 569 22.81 13.33 10.90
CA ARG A 569 23.80 14.40 11.11
C ARG A 569 23.62 15.19 12.40
N ARG A 570 22.46 15.06 13.07
CA ARG A 570 22.04 15.85 14.23
C ARG A 570 21.71 15.01 15.45
N ILE A 571 21.45 13.72 15.28
CA ILE A 571 21.13 12.78 16.34
C ILE A 571 22.30 11.83 16.56
N LEU A 572 22.87 11.88 17.75
CA LEU A 572 23.98 11.03 18.20
C LEU A 572 23.48 10.09 19.30
N MET A 573 23.89 8.83 19.21
CA MET A 573 23.68 7.81 20.23
C MET A 573 25.02 7.38 20.81
N ALA A 574 25.12 7.31 22.14
CA ALA A 574 26.33 6.86 22.84
C ALA A 574 25.97 6.08 24.13
N PRO A 575 26.79 5.10 24.55
CA PRO A 575 26.60 4.42 25.82
C PRO A 575 26.91 5.36 27.00
N THR A 576 26.19 5.19 28.11
CA THR A 576 26.45 5.87 29.38
C THR A 576 27.20 4.95 30.35
N ASP A 577 27.79 5.53 31.39
CA ASP A 577 28.51 4.79 32.44
C ASP A 577 27.58 3.81 33.19
N ASP A 578 26.29 4.13 33.27
CA ASP A 578 25.25 3.31 33.91
C ASP A 578 24.74 2.16 33.01
N GLY A 579 25.38 1.94 31.85
CA GLY A 579 25.05 0.86 30.93
C GLY A 579 23.79 1.10 30.10
N GLN A 580 23.28 2.34 30.05
CA GLN A 580 22.19 2.76 29.18
C GLN A 580 22.72 3.36 27.87
N LEU A 581 21.82 3.78 26.99
CA LEU A 581 22.12 4.58 25.81
C LEU A 581 21.57 5.99 26.00
N ARG A 582 22.42 7.00 25.76
CA ARG A 582 22.03 8.40 25.65
C ARG A 582 21.86 8.74 24.18
N ILE A 583 20.74 9.35 23.84
CA ILE A 583 20.42 9.88 22.52
C ILE A 583 20.33 11.40 22.64
N SER A 584 21.08 12.10 21.80
CA SER A 584 21.20 13.56 21.84
C SER A 584 20.92 14.15 20.46
N HIS A 585 20.02 15.12 20.39
CA HIS A 585 19.70 15.87 19.18
C HIS A 585 20.18 17.31 19.31
N PHE A 586 21.08 17.69 18.40
CA PHE A 586 21.68 19.03 18.28
C PHE A 586 20.99 19.85 17.18
N GLU A 587 20.37 20.97 17.58
CA GLU A 587 19.75 21.93 16.65
C GLU A 587 20.42 23.31 16.82
N PRO A 588 20.96 23.93 15.74
CA PRO A 588 21.63 25.21 15.85
C PRO A 588 20.76 26.30 16.50
N GLY A 589 21.24 26.88 17.61
CA GLY A 589 20.55 27.95 18.32
C GLY A 589 19.38 27.51 19.20
N GLN A 590 19.20 26.20 19.42
CA GLN A 590 18.25 25.65 20.39
C GLN A 590 19.00 24.87 21.48
N GLU A 591 18.31 24.58 22.58
CA GLU A 591 18.84 23.69 23.62
C GLU A 591 18.87 22.24 23.14
N ASP A 592 19.90 21.50 23.54
CA ASP A 592 20.06 20.09 23.19
C ASP A 592 18.91 19.26 23.79
N ARG A 593 18.27 18.44 22.95
CA ARG A 593 17.26 17.48 23.41
C ARG A 593 17.97 16.16 23.69
N ILE A 594 17.74 15.61 24.88
CA ILE A 594 18.43 14.40 25.35
C ILE A 594 17.41 13.43 25.91
N ALA A 595 17.54 12.16 25.53
CA ALA A 595 16.82 11.05 26.12
C ALA A 595 17.81 9.95 26.55
N GLU A 596 17.54 9.29 27.66
CA GLU A 596 18.30 8.12 28.13
C GLU A 596 17.37 6.91 28.15
N CYS A 597 17.86 5.78 27.65
CA CYS A 597 17.04 4.59 27.45
C CYS A 597 17.82 3.30 27.70
N PRO A 598 17.12 2.21 28.09
CA PRO A 598 17.70 0.87 28.10
C PRO A 598 18.25 0.46 26.73
N ARG A 599 19.14 -0.53 26.71
CA ARG A 599 19.81 -1.02 25.49
C ARG A 599 18.94 -2.01 24.69
N ASP A 600 17.65 -1.80 24.60
CA ASP A 600 16.76 -2.63 23.76
C ASP A 600 16.20 -1.81 22.60
N LEU A 601 15.96 -2.48 21.46
CA LEU A 601 15.59 -1.82 20.21
C LEU A 601 14.35 -0.94 20.35
N ARG A 602 13.30 -1.44 21.01
CA ARG A 602 12.07 -0.69 21.27
C ARG A 602 12.36 0.61 22.02
N SER A 603 13.07 0.54 23.14
CA SER A 603 13.42 1.73 23.93
C SER A 603 14.26 2.73 23.14
N VAL A 604 15.18 2.23 22.32
CA VAL A 604 16.01 3.07 21.44
C VAL A 604 15.17 3.81 20.40
N LEU A 605 14.24 3.13 19.73
CA LEU A 605 13.36 3.78 18.73
C LEU A 605 12.47 4.85 19.36
N LEU A 606 11.93 4.59 20.56
CA LEU A 606 11.16 5.58 21.32
C LEU A 606 12.01 6.80 21.70
N ALA A 607 13.24 6.60 22.17
CA ALA A 607 14.14 7.68 22.53
C ALA A 607 14.59 8.51 21.31
N ILE A 608 14.77 7.89 20.13
CA ILE A 608 15.01 8.61 18.86
C ILE A 608 13.82 9.52 18.55
N ALA A 609 12.59 9.02 18.70
CA ALA A 609 11.38 9.81 18.47
C ALA A 609 11.22 10.94 19.50
N GLU A 610 11.53 10.69 20.78
CA GLU A 610 11.45 11.67 21.87
C GLU A 610 12.34 12.89 21.60
N VAL A 611 13.57 12.67 21.13
CA VAL A 611 14.47 13.78 20.77
C VAL A 611 14.11 14.44 19.45
N GLY A 612 13.08 13.95 18.74
CA GLY A 612 12.53 14.56 17.53
C GLY A 612 12.90 13.89 16.21
N GLY A 613 13.48 12.69 16.25
CA GLY A 613 13.71 11.87 15.05
C GLY A 613 12.41 11.47 14.37
N LYS A 614 12.51 11.17 13.07
CA LYS A 614 11.40 10.79 12.19
C LYS A 614 11.46 9.31 11.84
N TYR A 615 10.44 8.84 11.12
CA TYR A 615 10.40 7.45 10.68
C TYR A 615 11.55 7.11 9.73
N GLY A 616 11.99 8.07 8.89
CA GLY A 616 13.20 7.90 8.08
C GLY A 616 14.46 7.63 8.90
N ASP A 617 14.58 8.24 10.09
CA ASP A 617 15.69 7.98 11.02
C ASP A 617 15.60 6.59 11.64
N TRP A 618 14.40 6.09 11.94
CA TRP A 618 14.20 4.70 12.36
C TRP A 618 14.66 3.72 11.29
N ILE A 619 14.27 3.94 10.03
CA ILE A 619 14.69 3.08 8.91
C ILE A 619 16.21 3.10 8.74
N GLN A 620 16.80 4.29 8.74
CA GLN A 620 18.24 4.46 8.60
C GLN A 620 18.98 3.77 9.75
N PHE A 621 18.57 4.02 10.99
CA PHE A 621 19.16 3.41 12.18
C PHE A 621 19.08 1.89 12.13
N LEU A 622 17.90 1.32 11.85
CA LEU A 622 17.71 -0.13 11.78
C LEU A 622 18.66 -0.77 10.76
N ARG A 623 18.73 -0.20 9.54
CA ARG A 623 19.62 -0.68 8.47
C ARG A 623 21.08 -0.64 8.91
N GLU A 624 21.53 0.48 9.45
CA GLU A 624 22.94 0.68 9.82
C GLU A 624 23.33 -0.16 11.05
N ALA A 625 22.47 -0.23 12.05
CA ALA A 625 22.65 -1.05 13.24
C ALA A 625 22.74 -2.55 12.89
N HIS A 626 21.85 -3.03 12.02
CA HIS A 626 21.92 -4.41 11.53
C HIS A 626 23.19 -4.67 10.71
N ALA A 627 23.56 -3.75 9.80
CA ALA A 627 24.78 -3.87 9.00
C ALA A 627 26.07 -3.83 9.85
N ALA A 628 26.06 -3.06 10.95
CA ALA A 628 27.16 -2.98 11.90
C ALA A 628 27.17 -4.13 12.94
N GLY A 629 26.15 -4.99 12.94
CA GLY A 629 26.01 -6.10 13.90
C GLY A 629 25.71 -5.64 15.33
N TYR A 630 25.04 -4.49 15.49
CA TYR A 630 24.60 -3.99 16.80
C TYR A 630 23.50 -4.86 17.43
N PHE A 631 22.77 -5.60 16.59
CA PHE A 631 21.91 -6.72 16.96
C PHE A 631 22.03 -7.81 15.89
N VAL A 632 21.62 -9.05 16.22
CA VAL A 632 21.87 -10.24 15.38
C VAL A 632 20.60 -10.79 14.73
N GLU A 633 19.45 -10.39 15.24
CA GLU A 633 18.14 -10.76 14.76
C GLU A 633 17.95 -10.28 13.31
N PRO A 634 17.35 -11.10 12.42
CA PRO A 634 17.13 -10.70 11.05
C PRO A 634 16.32 -9.40 10.95
N LEU A 635 16.73 -8.51 10.06
CA LEU A 635 15.97 -7.31 9.67
C LEU A 635 15.37 -7.49 8.27
N ALA A 636 14.06 -7.29 8.14
CA ALA A 636 13.37 -7.23 6.86
C ALA A 636 12.74 -5.84 6.65
N ILE A 637 13.15 -5.15 5.58
CA ILE A 637 12.58 -3.87 5.20
C ILE A 637 11.53 -4.10 4.11
N ASN A 638 10.29 -3.71 4.40
CA ASN A 638 9.12 -3.84 3.55
C ASN A 638 8.86 -5.26 2.99
N PRO A 639 8.78 -6.32 3.83
CA PRO A 639 8.50 -7.68 3.38
C PRO A 639 7.00 -7.87 3.05
N VAL A 640 6.41 -6.98 2.26
CA VAL A 640 5.03 -7.14 1.78
C VAL A 640 5.01 -8.21 0.68
N PRO A 641 4.19 -9.27 0.78
CA PRO A 641 4.04 -10.26 -0.27
C PRO A 641 3.71 -9.62 -1.62
N THR A 642 4.55 -9.85 -2.63
CA THR A 642 4.34 -9.30 -3.97
C THR A 642 3.25 -10.08 -4.72
N SER A 643 2.21 -9.37 -5.18
CA SER A 643 1.24 -9.91 -6.15
C SER A 643 1.84 -9.98 -7.56
N GLY A 644 1.42 -10.95 -8.38
CA GLY A 644 1.79 -11.01 -9.80
C GLY A 644 3.10 -11.75 -10.12
N ARG A 645 3.68 -12.44 -9.14
CA ARG A 645 4.79 -13.39 -9.38
C ARG A 645 4.31 -14.52 -10.27
N VAL A 646 5.08 -14.82 -11.32
CA VAL A 646 4.76 -15.92 -12.24
C VAL A 646 5.11 -17.25 -11.58
N TYR A 647 4.12 -18.12 -11.41
CA TYR A 647 4.34 -19.50 -11.00
C TYR A 647 5.07 -20.28 -12.11
N GLN A 648 6.19 -20.90 -11.77
CA GLN A 648 7.02 -21.65 -12.73
C GLN A 648 6.69 -23.14 -12.67
N ARG A 649 5.95 -23.64 -13.66
CA ARG A 649 5.62 -25.06 -13.81
C ARG A 649 6.89 -25.91 -13.94
N GLY A 650 6.97 -27.01 -13.19
CA GLY A 650 8.03 -28.00 -13.32
C GLY A 650 9.32 -27.72 -12.53
N ARG A 651 9.38 -26.67 -11.70
CA ARG A 651 10.46 -26.53 -10.72
C ARG A 651 10.14 -27.46 -9.53
N SER A 652 10.59 -28.71 -9.61
CA SER A 652 10.63 -29.58 -8.43
C SER A 652 11.37 -28.85 -7.31
N ILE A 653 10.72 -28.63 -6.18
CA ILE A 653 11.37 -28.15 -4.96
C ILE A 653 12.36 -29.23 -4.55
N GLY A 654 13.62 -29.08 -4.98
CA GLY A 654 14.72 -29.80 -4.37
C GLY A 654 14.80 -29.32 -2.93
N VAL A 655 14.42 -30.18 -1.99
CA VAL A 655 14.72 -30.02 -0.57
C VAL A 655 16.21 -29.69 -0.47
N ARG A 656 16.53 -28.44 -0.12
CA ARG A 656 17.91 -28.07 0.23
C ARG A 656 18.28 -28.87 1.49
N PRO A 657 19.41 -29.60 1.52
CA PRO A 657 19.89 -30.20 2.75
C PRO A 657 20.11 -29.10 3.80
N ALA A 658 19.68 -29.33 5.03
CA ALA A 658 19.98 -28.45 6.15
C ALA A 658 21.51 -28.34 6.31
N GLY A 659 22.09 -27.17 6.05
CA GLY A 659 23.51 -26.90 6.28
C GLY A 659 24.29 -26.17 5.17
N SER A 660 23.68 -25.74 4.06
CA SER A 660 24.41 -24.99 3.03
C SER A 660 24.67 -23.53 3.46
N PRO A 661 25.91 -23.01 3.39
CA PRO A 661 26.19 -21.60 3.70
C PRO A 661 25.45 -20.66 2.75
N PHE A 662 24.95 -19.54 3.28
CA PHE A 662 24.48 -18.40 2.50
C PHE A 662 25.62 -17.88 1.61
N ASN A 663 25.63 -18.24 0.33
CA ASN A 663 26.37 -17.46 -0.67
C ASN A 663 25.46 -16.33 -1.14
N GLY A 664 25.73 -15.12 -0.64
CA GLY A 664 24.97 -13.90 -0.83
C GLY A 664 25.08 -13.30 -2.23
N ASP A 665 24.70 -14.04 -3.27
CA ASP A 665 24.70 -13.52 -4.65
C ASP A 665 23.35 -13.68 -5.39
N SER A 666 22.29 -14.06 -4.68
CA SER A 666 20.93 -13.73 -5.13
C SER A 666 20.66 -12.30 -4.72
N ARG A 667 20.96 -11.33 -5.59
CA ARG A 667 20.43 -9.98 -5.45
C ARG A 667 18.93 -10.11 -5.16
N PRO A 668 18.41 -9.51 -4.07
CA PRO A 668 16.98 -9.47 -3.88
C PRO A 668 16.40 -8.81 -5.12
N THR A 669 15.54 -9.52 -5.85
CA THR A 669 14.56 -8.82 -6.68
C THR A 669 13.63 -8.14 -5.71
N VAL A 670 14.08 -6.96 -5.24
CA VAL A 670 13.25 -5.93 -4.67
C VAL A 670 12.10 -5.80 -5.67
N SER A 671 10.87 -6.10 -5.23
CA SER A 671 9.72 -5.53 -5.94
C SER A 671 10.02 -4.06 -5.97
N PRO A 672 10.04 -3.37 -7.13
CA PRO A 672 10.47 -1.99 -7.14
C PRO A 672 9.66 -1.29 -6.08
N THR A 673 10.34 -0.90 -4.99
CA THR A 673 9.77 0.10 -4.10
C THR A 673 9.34 1.20 -5.04
N LEU A 674 8.27 1.92 -4.73
CA LEU A 674 7.86 3.07 -5.54
C LEU A 674 9.06 4.03 -5.85
N LEU A 675 10.13 3.95 -5.06
CA LEU A 675 11.47 4.56 -5.23
C LEU A 675 12.32 4.02 -6.41
N GLU A 676 12.23 2.74 -6.77
CA GLU A 676 12.97 2.10 -7.88
C GLU A 676 12.21 2.16 -9.21
N ALA A 677 10.92 2.46 -9.16
CA ALA A 677 10.05 2.59 -10.33
C ALA A 677 10.13 4.01 -10.92
N GLU A 678 11.12 4.29 -11.79
CA GLU A 678 11.06 5.48 -12.68
C GLU A 678 9.78 5.49 -13.52
N GLU A 679 9.25 4.29 -13.79
CA GLU A 679 7.94 4.05 -14.37
C GLU A 679 7.11 3.20 -13.42
N ILE A 680 5.92 3.67 -13.05
CA ILE A 680 4.87 2.81 -12.48
C ILE A 680 4.77 1.59 -13.40
N PRO A 681 5.03 0.36 -12.90
CA PRO A 681 5.18 -0.80 -13.76
C PRO A 681 3.98 -0.88 -14.71
N THR A 682 4.27 -0.87 -16.00
CA THR A 682 3.26 -1.23 -16.97
C THR A 682 2.83 -2.65 -16.64
N PRO A 683 1.51 -2.95 -16.62
CA PRO A 683 1.09 -4.34 -16.48
C PRO A 683 1.81 -5.15 -17.57
N PRO A 684 2.19 -6.41 -17.30
CA PRO A 684 2.72 -7.25 -18.37
C PRO A 684 1.76 -7.14 -19.55
N ARG A 685 2.29 -6.68 -20.69
CA ARG A 685 1.57 -6.85 -21.96
C ARG A 685 1.46 -8.36 -22.12
N LEU A 686 0.28 -8.89 -21.87
CA LEU A 686 0.01 -10.28 -22.21
C LEU A 686 -0.14 -10.38 -23.74
N PRO A 687 0.33 -11.49 -24.33
CA PRO A 687 0.10 -11.79 -25.74
C PRO A 687 -1.39 -11.87 -26.10
#